data_AF-A0A0G0QYL4-F1
#
_entry.id   AF-A0A0G0QYL4-F1
#
_cell.length_a   1.000
_cell.length_b   1.000
_cell.length_c   1.000
_cell.angle_alpha   90.00
_cell.angle_beta   90.00
_cell.angle_gamma   90.00
#
_symmetry.space_group_name_H-M   'P 1'
#
loop_
_entity.id
_entity.type
_entity.pdbx_description
1 polymer ?
#
loop_
_entity_poly.entity_id
_entity_poly.type
_entity_poly.pdbx_seq_one_letter_code
_entity_poly.pdbx_strand_id
1 'polypeptide(L)'
;MQKIKTKILALAGMLVLVSVLVFAGIFSGALKSWNLKLQNVLYQKTADLSQNIVIIEIDNKSLDDTSGLGRFQNWRRTFYAKVLNEIEKGAPKAVAFDILFSTRTRGIPEDAMKAKFNEIKSLTPENAKDFVDFLSSFIFKDNHPDDIAFAEELGKYDNVFIAQNAVIQTEKPQSYLTATSIINPIEIIRSSAQNGNISVLPDADNVVRRIPLAVIYKEDPNLNLPLAIAQFAYPNIAYPAGSTPSDNGMLINYKGAAGISRFKKFSFTDVYNGKIDPSEFKDKIVLIGATAKSLQDLQYTPISTSTPMPGVEIQAQAIETILNKDYLLPQSRTTTLAICFILAAITILFATNFHFIAGILIIVILSGLHFLYAKYMFDKTNNSAEIADMVYPYLSILLAYISSLIYRYFAEYKAKSVIKNAFGHYVNESVVNEIIKHPEMLKLGGEKKEISVFFTDIEGFTSYSELLPPEMVTNILNKYFSAMSKVILAHGGTLDKFEGDAIMAFFNAPIDQTNHAELACQTILEMRRALEELNNSLKIGNFQMINFRTGISTGQAVVGNLGSENRFDYTIIGDTVNTASRLESANKQFGTNIIVSESTYEQTKDKFIFREIDLIRVVGKLKPIHVYELMSEKNNFSEIGANLKSEFEKALALYRECRFEEAKTAFEEALKIYSEDGPSKTYISRCEAFIKNHPPWNWDGVWQMTSK
;
A
#
# COMPACT_ATOMS: atom_id res chain seq x y z
N MET A 1 25.42 -1.04 18.32
CA MET A 1 25.75 -0.18 17.16
C MET A 1 25.18 -0.68 15.83
N GLN A 2 25.30 -1.95 15.45
CA GLN A 2 24.85 -2.45 14.14
C GLN A 2 23.35 -2.26 13.87
N LYS A 3 22.46 -2.58 14.83
CA LYS A 3 21.01 -2.36 14.72
C LYS A 3 20.63 -0.88 14.48
N ILE A 4 21.33 0.04 15.12
CA ILE A 4 21.10 1.48 14.96
C ILE A 4 21.51 1.93 13.56
N LYS A 5 22.67 1.47 13.07
CA LYS A 5 23.11 1.74 11.68
C LYS A 5 22.10 1.22 10.65
N THR A 6 21.63 -0.02 10.81
CA THR A 6 20.63 -0.62 9.90
C THR A 6 19.30 0.15 9.91
N LYS A 7 18.83 0.60 11.09
CA LYS A 7 17.62 1.43 11.18
C LYS A 7 17.80 2.75 10.44
N ILE A 8 18.91 3.47 10.69
CA ILE A 8 19.19 4.75 10.02
C ILE A 8 19.24 4.60 8.50
N LEU A 9 19.93 3.57 7.99
CA LEU A 9 19.99 3.28 6.55
C LEU A 9 18.60 3.02 5.96
N ALA A 10 17.74 2.29 6.65
CA ALA A 10 16.37 2.04 6.20
C ALA A 10 15.52 3.32 6.17
N LEU A 11 15.61 4.16 7.21
CA LEU A 11 14.92 5.46 7.24
C LEU A 11 15.38 6.37 6.11
N ALA A 12 16.69 6.45 5.87
CA ALA A 12 17.26 7.24 4.78
C ALA A 12 16.81 6.71 3.40
N GLY A 13 16.80 5.39 3.21
CA GLY A 13 16.31 4.76 1.98
C GLY A 13 14.84 5.06 1.69
N MET A 14 13.98 5.02 2.72
CA MET A 14 12.57 5.42 2.58
C MET A 14 12.43 6.90 2.19
N LEU A 15 13.20 7.78 2.84
CA LEU A 15 13.15 9.22 2.55
C LEU A 15 13.59 9.52 1.10
N VAL A 16 14.64 8.85 0.62
CA VAL A 16 15.09 8.98 -0.78
C VAL A 16 14.01 8.49 -1.74
N LEU A 17 13.42 7.31 -1.50
CA LEU A 17 12.36 6.76 -2.34
C LEU A 17 11.15 7.70 -2.44
N VAL A 18 10.66 8.19 -1.30
CA VAL A 18 9.53 9.14 -1.26
C VAL A 18 9.88 10.43 -2.01
N SER A 19 11.08 10.96 -1.80
CA SER A 19 11.53 12.20 -2.47
C SER A 19 11.59 12.02 -3.99
N VAL A 20 12.08 10.88 -4.48
CA VAL A 20 12.14 10.57 -5.92
C VAL A 20 10.74 10.46 -6.52
N LEU A 21 9.81 9.79 -5.83
CA LEU A 21 8.42 9.65 -6.31
C LEU A 21 7.70 11.00 -6.38
N VAL A 22 7.86 11.84 -5.36
CA VAL A 22 7.28 13.19 -5.35
C VAL A 22 7.91 14.06 -6.43
N PHE A 23 9.24 14.00 -6.59
CA PHE A 23 9.95 14.68 -7.67
C PHE A 23 9.40 14.27 -9.05
N ALA A 24 9.26 12.97 -9.31
CA ALA A 24 8.67 12.48 -10.56
C ALA A 24 7.24 12.99 -10.77
N GLY A 25 6.41 13.05 -9.72
CA GLY A 25 5.04 13.59 -9.78
C GLY A 25 4.97 15.08 -10.09
N ILE A 26 5.91 15.88 -9.56
CA ILE A 26 6.00 17.33 -9.85
C ILE A 26 6.45 17.56 -11.29
N PHE A 27 7.49 16.86 -11.75
CA PHE A 27 8.08 17.11 -13.08
C PHE A 27 7.27 16.51 -14.24
N SER A 28 6.57 15.39 -14.03
CA SER A 28 5.69 14.82 -15.04
C SER A 28 4.40 15.63 -15.24
N GLY A 29 4.01 16.45 -14.26
CA GLY A 29 2.73 17.16 -14.28
C GLY A 29 1.49 16.26 -14.14
N ALA A 30 1.66 14.95 -13.88
CA ALA A 30 0.58 13.97 -13.84
C ALA A 30 -0.52 14.30 -12.81
N LEU A 31 -0.15 15.04 -11.76
CA LEU A 31 -1.06 15.44 -10.68
C LEU A 31 -1.45 16.92 -10.73
N LYS A 32 -1.09 17.65 -11.79
CA LYS A 32 -1.35 19.10 -11.90
C LYS A 32 -2.84 19.43 -11.80
N SER A 33 -3.72 18.70 -12.49
CA SER A 33 -5.16 18.93 -12.43
C SER A 33 -5.76 18.68 -11.04
N TRP A 34 -5.24 17.70 -10.30
CA TRP A 34 -5.63 17.45 -8.91
C TRP A 34 -5.14 18.56 -7.98
N ASN A 35 -3.92 19.07 -8.23
CA ASN A 35 -3.35 20.18 -7.48
C ASN A 35 -4.21 21.44 -7.61
N LEU A 36 -4.59 21.79 -8.85
CA LEU A 36 -5.47 22.92 -9.15
C LEU A 36 -6.86 22.80 -8.47
N LYS A 37 -7.43 21.59 -8.44
CA LYS A 37 -8.71 21.35 -7.76
C LYS A 37 -8.62 21.57 -6.25
N LEU A 38 -7.56 21.09 -5.60
CA LEU A 38 -7.38 21.30 -4.16
C LEU A 38 -7.11 22.78 -3.85
N GLN A 39 -6.33 23.47 -4.69
CA GLN A 39 -6.05 24.90 -4.55
C GLN A 39 -7.31 25.78 -4.55
N ASN A 40 -8.41 25.35 -5.17
CA ASN A 40 -9.68 26.09 -5.14
C ASN A 40 -10.19 26.34 -3.71
N VAL A 41 -9.85 25.48 -2.74
CA VAL A 41 -10.21 25.68 -1.32
C VAL A 41 -9.60 26.97 -0.75
N LEU A 42 -8.45 27.42 -1.27
CA LEU A 42 -7.78 28.64 -0.81
C LEU A 42 -8.51 29.92 -1.26
N TYR A 43 -9.26 29.86 -2.37
CA TYR A 43 -10.01 30.99 -2.91
C TYR A 43 -11.29 31.33 -2.14
N GLN A 44 -11.62 30.60 -1.07
CA GLN A 44 -12.80 30.86 -0.25
C GLN A 44 -12.56 32.04 0.71
N LYS A 45 -12.48 33.25 0.15
CA LYS A 45 -12.29 34.49 0.91
C LYS A 45 -13.46 35.44 0.75
N THR A 46 -14.02 35.87 1.87
CA THR A 46 -14.91 37.03 1.92
C THR A 46 -14.04 38.29 1.95
N ALA A 47 -13.81 38.89 0.79
CA ALA A 47 -13.20 40.21 0.68
C ALA A 47 -14.20 41.15 -0.01
N ASP A 48 -14.26 42.39 0.47
CA ASP A 48 -15.07 43.41 -0.18
C ASP A 48 -14.43 43.83 -1.50
N LEU A 49 -15.27 43.98 -2.52
CA LEU A 49 -14.87 44.45 -3.84
C LEU A 49 -14.85 45.98 -3.84
N SER A 50 -13.93 46.55 -4.62
CA SER A 50 -13.90 48.00 -4.83
C SER A 50 -15.22 48.53 -5.38
N GLN A 51 -15.65 49.68 -4.87
CA GLN A 51 -16.79 50.45 -5.41
C GLN A 51 -16.41 51.23 -6.68
N ASN A 52 -15.16 51.12 -7.14
CA ASN A 52 -14.64 51.82 -8.32
C ASN A 52 -14.98 51.13 -9.64
N ILE A 53 -15.59 49.94 -9.60
CA ILE A 53 -15.98 49.17 -10.79
C ILE A 53 -17.50 48.98 -10.77
N VAL A 54 -18.15 49.29 -11.88
CA VAL A 54 -19.60 49.10 -12.10
C VAL A 54 -19.81 48.25 -13.33
N ILE A 55 -20.78 47.33 -13.26
CA ILE A 55 -21.17 46.48 -14.39
C ILE A 55 -22.54 46.90 -14.88
N ILE A 56 -22.66 47.19 -16.17
CA ILE A 56 -23.92 47.35 -16.87
C ILE A 56 -24.25 46.02 -17.54
N GLU A 57 -25.23 45.35 -16.99
CA GLU A 57 -25.59 43.99 -17.35
C GLU A 57 -26.59 43.98 -18.49
N ILE A 58 -26.28 43.22 -19.54
CA ILE A 58 -27.32 42.70 -20.45
C ILE A 58 -27.94 41.50 -19.74
N ASP A 59 -28.88 41.83 -18.86
CA ASP A 59 -29.60 40.91 -17.98
C ASP A 59 -30.91 40.43 -18.61
N ASN A 60 -31.62 39.54 -17.92
CA ASN A 60 -32.92 39.03 -18.41
C ASN A 60 -33.95 40.16 -18.58
N LYS A 61 -33.88 41.23 -17.78
CA LYS A 61 -34.74 42.41 -17.92
C LYS A 61 -34.46 43.14 -19.23
N SER A 62 -33.20 43.22 -19.65
CA SER A 62 -32.85 43.81 -20.94
C SER A 62 -33.25 42.97 -22.14
N LEU A 63 -33.31 41.66 -21.99
CA LEU A 63 -33.73 40.73 -23.04
C LEU A 63 -35.25 40.56 -23.14
N ASP A 64 -35.99 41.08 -22.16
CA ASP A 64 -37.46 40.98 -22.11
C ASP A 64 -38.10 41.83 -23.22
N ASP A 65 -39.19 41.34 -23.80
CA ASP A 65 -39.91 42.01 -24.89
C ASP A 65 -40.45 43.40 -24.46
N THR A 66 -40.72 43.60 -23.17
CA THR A 66 -41.17 44.89 -22.61
C THR A 66 -40.07 45.95 -22.54
N SER A 67 -38.80 45.59 -22.75
CA SER A 67 -37.68 46.53 -22.78
C SER A 67 -37.72 47.48 -23.98
N GLY A 68 -38.38 47.09 -25.06
CA GLY A 68 -38.39 47.81 -26.33
C GLY A 68 -37.08 47.69 -27.14
N LEU A 69 -36.09 46.91 -26.69
CA LEU A 69 -34.82 46.69 -27.39
C LEU A 69 -34.89 45.50 -28.38
N GLY A 70 -35.85 44.59 -28.18
CA GLY A 70 -36.01 43.39 -28.98
C GLY A 70 -34.92 42.34 -28.73
N ARG A 71 -34.78 41.39 -29.66
CA ARG A 71 -33.81 40.29 -29.54
C ARG A 71 -32.37 40.80 -29.63
N PHE A 72 -31.51 40.36 -28.70
CA PHE A 72 -30.13 40.82 -28.55
C PHE A 72 -29.30 40.85 -29.86
N GLN A 73 -29.40 39.80 -30.66
CA GLN A 73 -28.67 39.69 -31.95
C GLN A 73 -29.06 40.77 -32.98
N ASN A 74 -30.20 41.42 -32.78
CA ASN A 74 -30.73 42.48 -33.65
C ASN A 74 -30.65 43.86 -32.99
N TRP A 75 -29.99 43.98 -31.83
CA TRP A 75 -29.85 45.27 -31.17
C TRP A 75 -29.07 46.24 -32.06
N ARG A 76 -29.65 47.42 -32.22
CA ARG A 76 -29.09 48.49 -33.03
C ARG A 76 -27.86 49.09 -32.36
N ARG A 77 -26.88 49.51 -33.16
CA ARG A 77 -25.67 50.18 -32.65
C ARG A 77 -25.99 51.50 -31.94
N THR A 78 -27.07 52.17 -32.35
CA THR A 78 -27.58 53.38 -31.70
C THR A 78 -28.05 53.13 -30.25
N PHE A 79 -28.41 51.91 -29.87
CA PHE A 79 -28.73 51.59 -28.47
C PHE A 79 -27.49 51.67 -27.59
N TYR A 80 -26.37 51.11 -28.07
CA TYR A 80 -25.08 51.20 -27.40
C TYR A 80 -24.55 52.65 -27.37
N ALA A 81 -24.73 53.41 -28.46
CA ALA A 81 -24.40 54.83 -28.51
C ALA A 81 -25.17 55.63 -27.44
N LYS A 82 -26.49 55.41 -27.32
CA LYS A 82 -27.30 56.08 -26.30
C LYS A 82 -26.87 55.70 -24.88
N VAL A 83 -26.63 54.42 -24.62
CA VAL A 83 -26.14 53.96 -23.32
C VAL A 83 -24.79 54.59 -22.99
N LEU A 84 -23.86 54.64 -23.95
CA LEU A 84 -22.57 55.32 -23.78
C LEU A 84 -22.77 56.80 -23.40
N ASN A 85 -23.62 57.52 -24.11
CA ASN A 85 -23.94 58.91 -23.80
C ASN A 85 -24.47 59.09 -22.37
N GLU A 86 -25.41 58.25 -21.94
CA GLU A 86 -25.96 58.29 -20.58
C GLU A 86 -24.89 58.02 -19.50
N ILE A 87 -23.96 57.10 -19.76
CA ILE A 87 -22.85 56.80 -18.85
C ILE A 87 -21.88 57.99 -18.78
N GLU A 88 -21.52 58.56 -19.94
CA GLU A 88 -20.54 59.64 -20.05
C GLU A 88 -21.00 60.95 -19.42
N LYS A 89 -22.31 61.16 -19.23
CA LYS A 89 -22.84 62.25 -18.37
C LYS A 89 -22.28 62.20 -16.95
N GLY A 90 -21.87 61.02 -16.48
CA GLY A 90 -21.24 60.81 -15.18
C GLY A 90 -19.75 61.09 -15.13
N ALA A 91 -19.07 61.23 -16.28
CA ALA A 91 -17.61 61.29 -16.41
C ALA A 91 -16.91 60.07 -15.76
N PRO A 92 -17.09 58.85 -16.31
CA PRO A 92 -16.36 57.66 -15.87
C PRO A 92 -14.87 57.76 -16.23
N LYS A 93 -14.02 57.05 -15.49
CA LYS A 93 -12.59 56.92 -15.83
C LYS A 93 -12.36 56.12 -17.10
N ALA A 94 -13.16 55.09 -17.30
CA ALA A 94 -13.12 54.24 -18.49
C ALA A 94 -14.46 53.54 -18.68
N VAL A 95 -14.86 53.36 -19.94
CA VAL A 95 -16.03 52.56 -20.33
C VAL A 95 -15.56 51.45 -21.25
N ALA A 96 -15.99 50.22 -21.02
CA ALA A 96 -15.60 49.10 -21.86
C ALA A 96 -16.79 48.23 -22.26
N PHE A 97 -16.86 47.90 -23.54
CA PHE A 97 -17.83 46.96 -24.08
C PHE A 97 -17.20 45.57 -24.20
N ASP A 98 -17.60 44.65 -23.33
CA ASP A 98 -17.31 43.21 -23.44
C ASP A 98 -18.29 42.56 -24.43
N ILE A 99 -18.28 43.08 -25.66
CA ILE A 99 -19.16 42.70 -26.77
C ILE A 99 -18.37 42.75 -28.06
N LEU A 100 -18.39 41.67 -28.84
CA LEU A 100 -17.70 41.60 -30.12
C LEU A 100 -18.53 42.25 -31.24
N PHE A 101 -18.12 43.44 -31.67
CA PHE A 101 -18.71 44.16 -32.80
C PHE A 101 -18.09 43.78 -34.15
N SER A 102 -17.85 42.48 -34.38
CA SER A 102 -17.13 41.95 -35.56
C SER A 102 -17.96 41.88 -36.84
N THR A 103 -19.27 42.12 -36.75
CA THR A 103 -20.20 42.11 -37.89
C THR A 103 -20.82 43.47 -38.12
N ARG A 104 -21.05 43.81 -39.40
CA ARG A 104 -21.80 45.00 -39.81
C ARG A 104 -23.26 44.87 -39.46
N THR A 105 -23.89 45.99 -39.12
CA THR A 105 -25.33 46.06 -38.95
C THR A 105 -26.03 45.79 -40.29
N ARG A 106 -27.17 45.10 -40.28
CA ARG A 106 -27.94 44.75 -41.48
C ARG A 106 -29.41 45.13 -41.32
N GLY A 107 -30.04 45.42 -42.44
CA GLY A 107 -31.46 45.76 -42.51
C GLY A 107 -31.72 47.26 -42.39
N ILE A 108 -32.99 47.65 -42.46
CA ILE A 108 -33.41 49.03 -42.27
C ILE A 108 -34.21 49.09 -40.97
N PRO A 109 -33.83 49.95 -40.01
CA PRO A 109 -34.60 50.13 -38.79
C PRO A 109 -36.05 50.56 -39.09
N GLU A 110 -37.01 49.98 -38.37
CA GLU A 110 -38.45 50.23 -38.61
C GLU A 110 -38.83 51.70 -38.39
N ASP A 111 -38.24 52.35 -37.40
CA ASP A 111 -38.40 53.78 -37.12
C ASP A 111 -37.79 54.66 -38.22
N ALA A 112 -36.60 54.33 -38.74
CA ALA A 112 -36.01 55.03 -39.87
C ALA A 112 -36.88 54.89 -41.14
N MET A 113 -37.41 53.68 -41.36
CA MET A 113 -38.31 53.40 -42.48
C MET A 113 -39.64 54.16 -42.33
N LYS A 114 -40.24 54.16 -41.13
CA LYS A 114 -41.45 54.93 -40.80
C LYS A 114 -41.23 56.43 -40.92
N ALA A 115 -40.10 56.94 -40.44
CA ALA A 115 -39.74 58.35 -40.58
C ALA A 115 -39.64 58.74 -42.05
N LYS A 116 -38.99 57.90 -42.88
CA LYS A 116 -38.90 58.15 -44.32
C LYS A 116 -40.26 58.08 -45.03
N PHE A 117 -41.15 57.16 -44.63
CA PHE A 117 -42.52 57.11 -45.14
C PHE A 117 -43.38 58.30 -44.69
N ASN A 118 -43.18 58.80 -43.47
CA ASN A 118 -43.89 59.99 -42.98
C ASN A 118 -43.40 61.27 -43.69
N GLU A 119 -42.12 61.33 -44.05
CA GLU A 119 -41.53 62.39 -44.88
C GLU A 119 -42.08 62.32 -46.32
N ILE A 120 -42.11 61.13 -46.91
CA ILE A 120 -42.57 60.89 -48.28
C ILE A 120 -44.05 60.47 -48.27
N LYS A 121 -44.95 61.45 -48.22
CA LYS A 121 -46.41 61.22 -48.22
C LYS A 121 -46.93 60.47 -49.46
N SER A 122 -46.23 60.57 -50.60
CA SER A 122 -46.49 59.81 -51.82
C SER A 122 -45.21 59.67 -52.65
N LEU A 123 -44.98 58.50 -53.26
CA LEU A 123 -43.84 58.30 -54.16
C LEU A 123 -44.14 58.98 -55.51
N THR A 124 -43.39 60.03 -55.82
CA THR A 124 -43.40 60.73 -57.13
C THR A 124 -42.08 60.46 -57.85
N PRO A 125 -42.01 60.64 -59.18
CA PRO A 125 -40.74 60.52 -59.92
C PRO A 125 -39.61 61.41 -59.38
N GLU A 126 -39.96 62.54 -58.76
CA GLU A 126 -39.01 63.52 -58.20
C GLU A 126 -38.40 63.06 -56.87
N ASN A 127 -39.17 62.38 -56.00
CA ASN A 127 -38.67 61.89 -54.70
C ASN A 127 -38.28 60.40 -54.69
N ALA A 128 -38.57 59.67 -55.77
CA ALA A 128 -38.18 58.27 -55.93
C ALA A 128 -36.66 58.07 -55.83
N LYS A 129 -35.87 59.02 -56.35
CA LYS A 129 -34.40 58.99 -56.23
C LYS A 129 -33.96 59.11 -54.77
N ASP A 130 -34.52 60.05 -54.02
CA ASP A 130 -34.21 60.24 -52.59
C ASP A 130 -34.61 59.02 -51.74
N PHE A 131 -35.75 58.38 -52.04
CA PHE A 131 -36.13 57.12 -51.39
C PHE A 131 -35.18 55.97 -51.73
N VAL A 132 -34.76 55.83 -53.00
CA VAL A 132 -33.78 54.82 -53.42
C VAL A 132 -32.40 55.09 -52.81
N ASP A 133 -31.97 56.35 -52.74
CA ASP A 133 -30.72 56.76 -52.10
C ASP A 133 -30.76 56.46 -50.59
N PHE A 134 -31.90 56.69 -49.93
CA PHE A 134 -32.16 56.27 -48.55
C PHE A 134 -32.02 54.75 -48.39
N LEU A 135 -32.75 53.93 -49.17
CA LEU A 135 -32.65 52.47 -49.08
C LEU A 135 -31.22 51.99 -49.33
N SER A 136 -30.55 52.59 -50.32
CA SER A 136 -29.17 52.26 -50.69
C SER A 136 -28.18 52.60 -49.59
N SER A 137 -28.45 53.63 -48.77
CA SER A 137 -27.60 53.98 -47.63
C SER A 137 -27.56 52.90 -46.54
N PHE A 138 -28.60 52.07 -46.42
CA PHE A 138 -28.66 50.94 -45.48
C PHE A 138 -28.25 49.60 -46.11
N ILE A 139 -28.46 49.43 -47.43
CA ILE A 139 -28.29 48.14 -48.11
C ILE A 139 -26.94 48.01 -48.83
N PHE A 140 -26.47 49.06 -49.51
CA PHE A 140 -25.36 48.97 -50.46
C PHE A 140 -24.11 49.76 -50.07
N LYS A 141 -24.18 50.65 -49.07
CA LYS A 141 -22.99 51.35 -48.58
C LYS A 141 -22.10 50.44 -47.74
N ASP A 142 -20.81 50.73 -47.75
CA ASP A 142 -19.81 49.99 -46.97
C ASP A 142 -20.08 50.04 -45.46
N ASN A 143 -20.56 51.18 -44.95
CA ASN A 143 -20.88 51.34 -43.53
C ASN A 143 -22.36 51.67 -43.36
N HIS A 144 -23.04 50.91 -42.50
CA HIS A 144 -24.45 51.09 -42.17
C HIS A 144 -24.63 52.35 -41.30
N PRO A 145 -25.73 53.13 -41.44
CA PRO A 145 -25.94 54.36 -40.67
C PRO A 145 -25.86 54.18 -39.14
N ASP A 146 -26.42 53.09 -38.60
CA ASP A 146 -26.28 52.78 -37.16
C ASP A 146 -24.80 52.53 -36.76
N ASP A 147 -24.00 51.83 -37.58
CA ASP A 147 -22.57 51.61 -37.29
C ASP A 147 -21.80 52.94 -37.30
N ILE A 148 -22.15 53.85 -38.21
CA ILE A 148 -21.60 55.22 -38.27
C ILE A 148 -21.98 56.01 -37.02
N ALA A 149 -23.26 56.03 -36.65
CA ALA A 149 -23.73 56.79 -35.49
C ALA A 149 -23.07 56.33 -34.18
N PHE A 150 -22.83 55.02 -34.03
CA PHE A 150 -22.09 54.51 -32.88
C PHE A 150 -20.61 54.83 -32.94
N ALA A 151 -19.97 54.74 -34.10
CA ALA A 151 -18.58 55.16 -34.27
C ALA A 151 -18.38 56.66 -33.99
N GLU A 152 -19.31 57.51 -34.43
CA GLU A 152 -19.31 58.95 -34.13
C GLU A 152 -19.48 59.21 -32.63
N GLU A 153 -20.34 58.45 -31.93
CA GLU A 153 -20.48 58.57 -30.48
C GLU A 153 -19.20 58.12 -29.76
N LEU A 154 -18.61 56.99 -30.16
CA LEU A 154 -17.35 56.49 -29.62
C LEU A 154 -16.22 57.52 -29.78
N GLY A 155 -16.10 58.12 -30.97
CA GLY A 155 -15.05 59.09 -31.29
C GLY A 155 -15.12 60.41 -30.51
N LYS A 156 -16.15 60.63 -29.70
CA LYS A 156 -16.25 61.77 -28.77
C LYS A 156 -15.42 61.56 -27.51
N TYR A 157 -15.03 60.32 -27.21
CA TYR A 157 -14.57 59.92 -25.89
C TYR A 157 -13.28 59.09 -25.99
N ASP A 158 -12.19 59.60 -25.41
CA ASP A 158 -10.91 58.90 -25.42
C ASP A 158 -10.88 57.70 -24.44
N ASN A 159 -11.81 57.63 -23.48
CA ASN A 159 -11.86 56.66 -22.38
C ASN A 159 -12.65 55.38 -22.70
N VAL A 160 -13.01 55.14 -23.97
CA VAL A 160 -13.85 54.00 -24.36
C VAL A 160 -13.04 52.87 -24.98
N PHE A 161 -13.29 51.64 -24.53
CA PHE A 161 -12.65 50.40 -24.97
C PHE A 161 -13.66 49.46 -25.63
N ILE A 162 -13.28 48.89 -26.77
CA ILE A 162 -14.05 47.87 -27.48
C ILE A 162 -13.30 46.54 -27.45
N ALA A 163 -14.05 45.46 -27.21
CA ALA A 163 -13.51 44.11 -27.17
C ALA A 163 -12.98 43.62 -28.53
N GLN A 164 -11.77 43.05 -28.48
CA GLN A 164 -11.20 42.17 -29.49
C GLN A 164 -11.12 40.75 -28.90
N ASN A 165 -11.13 39.71 -29.73
CA ASN A 165 -10.87 38.36 -29.24
C ASN A 165 -9.72 37.70 -30.01
N ALA A 166 -8.65 37.36 -29.30
CA ALA A 166 -7.51 36.64 -29.85
C ALA A 166 -7.75 35.11 -29.83
N VAL A 167 -7.47 34.45 -30.96
CA VAL A 167 -7.49 32.99 -31.05
C VAL A 167 -6.10 32.47 -30.66
N ILE A 168 -5.94 32.14 -29.38
CA ILE A 168 -4.65 31.78 -28.77
C ILE A 168 -4.18 30.39 -29.23
N GLN A 169 -2.90 30.26 -29.61
CA GLN A 169 -2.24 28.99 -29.87
C GLN A 169 -1.44 28.56 -28.63
N THR A 170 -1.74 27.38 -28.07
CA THR A 170 -1.04 26.85 -26.88
C THR A 170 0.09 25.87 -27.22
N GLU A 171 0.34 25.63 -28.51
CA GLU A 171 1.29 24.62 -28.99
C GLU A 171 2.70 25.21 -29.14
N LYS A 172 3.41 25.39 -28.01
CA LYS A 172 4.88 25.34 -27.83
C LYS A 172 5.27 25.92 -26.46
N PRO A 173 6.41 25.51 -25.88
CA PRO A 173 7.02 26.22 -24.75
C PRO A 173 7.63 27.52 -25.26
N GLN A 174 6.79 28.50 -25.62
CA GLN A 174 7.22 29.86 -25.91
C GLN A 174 7.18 30.69 -24.64
N SER A 175 8.09 31.66 -24.56
CA SER A 175 8.12 32.69 -23.53
C SER A 175 7.05 33.75 -23.76
N TYR A 176 5.91 33.46 -24.38
CA TYR A 176 4.75 34.35 -24.48
C TYR A 176 3.64 33.63 -25.22
N LEU A 177 2.39 34.03 -24.97
CA LEU A 177 1.24 33.52 -25.71
C LEU A 177 1.16 34.20 -27.07
N THR A 178 0.93 33.41 -28.11
CA THR A 178 0.75 33.88 -29.49
C THR A 178 -0.68 33.65 -29.96
N ALA A 179 -1.19 34.54 -30.80
CA ALA A 179 -2.48 34.39 -31.45
C ALA A 179 -2.31 33.96 -32.91
N THR A 180 -3.16 33.05 -33.37
CA THR A 180 -3.27 32.71 -34.81
C THR A 180 -4.03 33.79 -35.58
N SER A 181 -5.02 34.39 -34.94
CA SER A 181 -5.83 35.48 -35.49
C SER A 181 -6.42 36.34 -34.38
N ILE A 182 -6.80 37.57 -34.71
CA ILE A 182 -7.58 38.46 -33.84
C ILE A 182 -8.91 38.73 -34.54
N ILE A 183 -10.00 38.37 -33.86
CA ILE A 183 -11.34 38.78 -34.23
C ILE A 183 -11.50 40.24 -33.81
N ASN A 184 -11.51 41.12 -34.79
CA ASN A 184 -11.61 42.56 -34.61
C ASN A 184 -13.06 43.05 -34.74
N PRO A 185 -13.41 44.17 -34.09
CA PRO A 185 -14.56 44.96 -34.49
C PRO A 185 -14.46 45.38 -35.97
N ILE A 186 -15.59 45.70 -36.59
CA ILE A 186 -15.58 46.32 -37.93
C ILE A 186 -14.75 47.60 -37.91
N GLU A 187 -14.09 47.91 -39.04
CA GLU A 187 -13.05 48.94 -39.11
C GLU A 187 -13.47 50.29 -38.52
N ILE A 188 -14.66 50.79 -38.89
CA ILE A 188 -15.17 52.10 -38.45
C ILE A 188 -15.37 52.18 -36.92
N ILE A 189 -15.74 51.08 -36.27
CA ILE A 189 -15.86 51.01 -34.81
C ILE A 189 -14.46 50.87 -34.19
N ARG A 190 -13.63 49.99 -34.75
CA ARG A 190 -12.27 49.71 -34.27
C ARG A 190 -11.39 50.96 -34.21
N SER A 191 -11.49 51.82 -35.23
CA SER A 191 -10.69 53.05 -35.33
C SER A 191 -11.21 54.21 -34.48
N SER A 192 -12.43 54.11 -33.93
CA SER A 192 -13.11 55.19 -33.20
C SER A 192 -13.02 55.06 -31.68
N ALA A 193 -12.35 54.02 -31.18
CA ALA A 193 -12.19 53.75 -29.76
C ALA A 193 -10.88 53.02 -29.49
N GLN A 194 -10.50 52.92 -28.21
CA GLN A 194 -9.43 52.03 -27.81
C GLN A 194 -9.87 50.56 -27.92
N ASN A 195 -8.91 49.65 -28.01
CA ASN A 195 -9.17 48.23 -28.20
C ASN A 195 -8.53 47.42 -27.09
N GLY A 196 -9.22 46.37 -26.61
CA GLY A 196 -8.71 45.48 -25.59
C GLY A 196 -9.14 44.03 -25.83
N ASN A 197 -8.21 43.10 -25.68
CA ASN A 197 -8.49 41.68 -25.89
C ASN A 197 -9.24 41.07 -24.71
N ILE A 198 -10.33 40.34 -24.95
CA ILE A 198 -11.14 39.70 -23.89
C ILE A 198 -10.83 38.21 -23.71
N SER A 199 -9.85 37.66 -24.43
CA SER A 199 -9.54 36.23 -24.35
C SER A 199 -9.19 35.78 -22.93
N VAL A 200 -9.79 34.66 -22.53
CA VAL A 200 -9.48 33.91 -21.30
C VAL A 200 -8.90 32.55 -21.68
N LEU A 201 -8.03 32.01 -20.82
CA LEU A 201 -7.46 30.68 -21.00
C LEU A 201 -7.80 29.80 -19.79
N PRO A 202 -8.81 28.92 -19.89
CA PRO A 202 -9.11 27.96 -18.84
C PRO A 202 -7.93 27.01 -18.58
N ASP A 203 -7.76 26.59 -17.33
CA ASP A 203 -6.84 25.51 -16.98
C ASP A 203 -7.34 24.16 -17.51
N ALA A 204 -6.53 23.10 -17.36
CA ALA A 204 -6.85 21.74 -17.80
C ALA A 204 -8.14 21.14 -17.20
N ASP A 205 -8.71 21.76 -16.17
CA ASP A 205 -10.00 21.41 -15.57
C ASP A 205 -11.15 22.33 -16.00
N ASN A 206 -10.97 23.13 -17.06
CA ASN A 206 -11.91 24.12 -17.60
C ASN A 206 -12.31 25.22 -16.60
N VAL A 207 -11.47 25.48 -15.59
CA VAL A 207 -11.67 26.57 -14.65
C VAL A 207 -10.75 27.73 -15.03
N VAL A 208 -11.30 28.93 -15.14
CA VAL A 208 -10.54 30.15 -15.40
C VAL A 208 -9.94 30.62 -14.08
N ARG A 209 -8.61 30.46 -13.93
CA ARG A 209 -7.83 31.01 -12.81
C ARG A 209 -6.91 32.14 -13.24
N ARG A 210 -6.62 32.21 -14.54
CA ARG A 210 -5.64 33.09 -15.13
C ARG A 210 -6.25 33.87 -16.28
N ILE A 211 -5.75 35.08 -16.47
CA ILE A 211 -6.02 35.87 -17.67
C ILE A 211 -4.69 36.23 -18.35
N PRO A 212 -4.55 36.00 -19.66
CA PRO A 212 -3.39 36.50 -20.39
C PRO A 212 -3.37 38.02 -20.30
N LEU A 213 -2.24 38.62 -19.94
CA LEU A 213 -2.13 40.08 -19.85
C LEU A 213 -1.91 40.73 -21.23
N ALA A 214 -1.27 40.00 -22.13
CA ALA A 214 -1.11 40.36 -23.53
C ALA A 214 -0.95 39.07 -24.35
N VAL A 215 -1.31 39.13 -25.63
CA VAL A 215 -1.05 38.07 -26.59
C VAL A 215 -0.30 38.69 -27.78
N ILE A 216 0.75 38.03 -28.25
CA ILE A 216 1.52 38.51 -29.40
C ILE A 216 0.82 38.08 -30.68
N TYR A 217 0.52 39.05 -31.56
CA TYR A 217 -0.02 38.80 -32.89
C TYR A 217 0.79 39.59 -33.92
N LYS A 218 1.43 38.89 -34.87
CA LYS A 218 2.30 39.51 -35.89
C LYS A 218 3.35 40.47 -35.28
N GLU A 219 4.00 40.04 -34.21
CA GLU A 219 5.03 40.81 -33.46
C GLU A 219 4.49 41.98 -32.61
N ASP A 220 3.20 42.31 -32.70
CA ASP A 220 2.58 43.35 -31.89
C ASP A 220 1.92 42.79 -30.62
N PRO A 221 2.13 43.43 -29.44
CA PRO A 221 1.45 43.05 -28.21
C PRO A 221 -0.01 43.51 -28.23
N ASN A 222 -0.93 42.57 -28.27
CA ASN A 222 -2.36 42.82 -28.11
C ASN A 222 -2.72 42.69 -26.62
N LEU A 223 -2.81 43.84 -25.93
CA LEU A 223 -3.10 43.89 -24.50
C LEU A 223 -4.50 43.36 -24.18
N ASN A 224 -4.62 42.64 -23.08
CA ASN A 224 -5.89 42.19 -22.56
C ASN A 224 -6.66 43.35 -21.90
N LEU A 225 -7.98 43.33 -22.03
CA LEU A 225 -8.89 44.42 -21.69
C LEU A 225 -8.68 44.93 -20.25
N PRO A 226 -8.53 44.08 -19.21
CA PRO A 226 -8.29 44.53 -17.85
C PRO A 226 -7.00 45.31 -17.67
N LEU A 227 -5.91 44.90 -18.34
CA LEU A 227 -4.64 45.61 -18.25
C LEU A 227 -4.71 46.94 -19.00
N ALA A 228 -5.30 46.95 -20.21
CA ALA A 228 -5.47 48.15 -21.02
C ALA A 228 -6.28 49.22 -20.28
N ILE A 229 -7.43 48.83 -19.69
CA ILE A 229 -8.26 49.74 -18.88
C ILE A 229 -7.53 50.21 -17.64
N ALA A 230 -6.84 49.31 -16.91
CA ALA A 230 -6.16 49.68 -15.68
C ALA A 230 -5.03 50.68 -15.92
N GLN A 231 -4.24 50.50 -16.99
CA GLN A 231 -3.19 51.43 -17.38
C GLN A 231 -3.74 52.77 -17.85
N PHE A 232 -4.87 52.77 -18.55
CA PHE A 232 -5.52 54.00 -18.99
C PHE A 232 -6.11 54.79 -17.81
N ALA A 233 -6.92 54.14 -16.98
CA ALA A 233 -7.59 54.77 -15.83
C ALA A 233 -6.58 55.18 -14.73
N TYR A 234 -5.42 54.51 -14.67
CA TYR A 234 -4.37 54.75 -13.69
C TYR A 234 -2.97 54.59 -14.34
N PRO A 235 -2.40 55.67 -14.91
CA PRO A 235 -1.14 55.62 -15.68
C PRO A 235 0.09 55.06 -14.93
N ASN A 236 0.04 55.03 -13.60
CA ASN A 236 1.12 54.48 -12.76
C ASN A 236 1.02 52.94 -12.56
N ILE A 237 0.05 52.27 -13.17
CA ILE A 237 -0.07 50.81 -13.14
C ILE A 237 1.05 50.21 -14.01
N ALA A 238 2.04 49.65 -13.33
CA ALA A 238 3.07 48.84 -13.96
C ALA A 238 2.47 47.49 -14.41
N TYR A 239 3.17 46.81 -15.32
CA TYR A 239 2.88 45.42 -15.63
C TYR A 239 2.97 44.58 -14.35
N PRO A 240 1.99 43.69 -14.07
CA PRO A 240 1.99 42.84 -12.88
C PRO A 240 3.34 42.15 -12.63
N ALA A 241 3.85 42.26 -11.41
CA ALA A 241 5.14 41.65 -11.05
C ALA A 241 5.01 40.12 -11.00
N GLY A 242 6.01 39.40 -11.50
CA GLY A 242 6.04 37.93 -11.46
C GLY A 242 5.10 37.23 -12.45
N SER A 243 4.40 37.96 -13.32
CA SER A 243 3.82 37.38 -14.53
C SER A 243 4.95 37.00 -15.47
N THR A 244 5.48 35.79 -15.28
CA THR A 244 6.52 35.28 -16.16
C THR A 244 5.89 34.94 -17.52
N PRO A 245 6.62 35.13 -18.61
CA PRO A 245 6.09 34.82 -19.92
C PRO A 245 5.86 33.31 -20.17
N SER A 246 6.36 32.45 -19.28
CA SER A 246 6.14 31.00 -19.24
C SER A 246 4.85 30.56 -18.54
N ASP A 247 4.23 31.46 -17.79
CA ASP A 247 2.94 31.22 -17.16
C ASP A 247 1.88 31.88 -18.02
N ASN A 248 0.88 31.11 -18.47
CA ASN A 248 -0.16 31.48 -19.42
C ASN A 248 -1.13 32.62 -18.95
N GLY A 249 -0.65 33.61 -18.21
CA GLY A 249 -1.41 34.74 -17.69
C GLY A 249 -1.20 35.01 -16.20
N MET A 250 -1.71 36.17 -15.77
CA MET A 250 -1.79 36.57 -14.37
C MET A 250 -2.86 35.75 -13.65
N LEU A 251 -2.55 35.21 -12.47
CA LEU A 251 -3.56 34.61 -11.59
C LEU A 251 -4.51 35.70 -11.09
N ILE A 252 -5.81 35.45 -11.21
CA ILE A 252 -6.85 36.35 -10.71
C ILE A 252 -7.07 36.02 -9.23
N ASN A 253 -7.00 37.03 -8.37
CA ASN A 253 -7.31 36.89 -6.95
C ASN A 253 -8.81 37.12 -6.73
N TYR A 254 -9.61 36.11 -7.08
CA TYR A 254 -11.07 36.20 -7.01
C TYR A 254 -11.55 36.57 -5.61
N LYS A 255 -12.31 37.67 -5.52
CA LYS A 255 -12.97 38.12 -4.28
C LYS A 255 -14.46 37.81 -4.34
N GLY A 256 -15.00 37.20 -3.30
CA GLY A 256 -16.43 36.88 -3.21
C GLY A 256 -16.69 35.46 -2.70
N ALA A 257 -17.94 35.17 -2.33
CA ALA A 257 -18.33 33.87 -1.81
C ALA A 257 -19.42 33.23 -2.68
N ALA A 258 -19.27 31.92 -2.95
CA ALA A 258 -20.30 31.04 -3.51
C ALA A 258 -21.02 31.56 -4.77
N GLY A 259 -20.26 32.03 -5.77
CA GLY A 259 -20.81 32.43 -7.06
C GLY A 259 -21.63 33.72 -7.09
N ILE A 260 -21.60 34.53 -6.01
CA ILE A 260 -22.24 35.86 -5.98
C ILE A 260 -21.15 36.92 -6.07
N SER A 261 -21.01 37.52 -7.24
CA SER A 261 -20.21 38.73 -7.41
C SER A 261 -20.91 39.92 -6.75
N ARG A 262 -20.17 40.65 -5.90
CA ARG A 262 -20.66 41.82 -5.15
C ARG A 262 -20.38 43.15 -5.87
N PHE A 263 -19.96 43.14 -7.15
CA PHE A 263 -19.84 44.38 -7.91
C PHE A 263 -21.19 45.08 -7.99
N LYS A 264 -21.18 46.41 -8.02
CA LYS A 264 -22.41 47.18 -8.24
C LYS A 264 -22.85 47.01 -9.69
N LYS A 265 -24.14 46.73 -9.89
CA LYS A 265 -24.67 46.39 -11.21
C LYS A 265 -25.93 47.17 -11.56
N PHE A 266 -26.09 47.50 -12.84
CA PHE A 266 -27.27 48.14 -13.41
C PHE A 266 -27.72 47.43 -14.67
N SER A 267 -29.02 47.29 -14.90
CA SER A 267 -29.54 46.73 -16.16
C SER A 267 -29.27 47.69 -17.32
N PHE A 268 -28.82 47.16 -18.46
CA PHE A 268 -28.59 47.93 -19.69
C PHE A 268 -29.81 48.75 -20.09
N THR A 269 -31.01 48.21 -19.91
CA THR A 269 -32.28 48.87 -20.28
C THR A 269 -32.61 50.04 -19.35
N ASP A 270 -32.22 49.98 -18.07
CA ASP A 270 -32.44 51.09 -17.16
C ASP A 270 -31.50 52.27 -17.50
N VAL A 271 -30.25 51.98 -17.85
CA VAL A 271 -29.30 53.00 -18.33
C VAL A 271 -29.78 53.58 -19.67
N TYR A 272 -30.18 52.74 -20.61
CA TYR A 272 -30.73 53.16 -21.91
C TYR A 272 -31.95 54.10 -21.79
N ASN A 273 -32.75 53.92 -20.75
CA ASN A 273 -33.92 54.75 -20.46
C ASN A 273 -33.61 55.95 -19.55
N GLY A 274 -32.35 56.20 -19.19
CA GLY A 274 -31.95 57.32 -18.33
C GLY A 274 -32.47 57.22 -16.90
N LYS A 275 -32.71 56.00 -16.39
CA LYS A 275 -33.25 55.78 -15.03
C LYS A 275 -32.17 55.78 -13.94
N ILE A 276 -30.90 55.70 -14.33
CA ILE A 276 -29.77 55.67 -13.40
C ILE A 276 -29.18 57.08 -13.30
N ASP A 277 -28.95 57.53 -12.07
CA ASP A 277 -28.30 58.82 -11.81
C ASP A 277 -26.85 58.80 -12.35
N PRO A 278 -26.44 59.73 -13.23
CA PRO A 278 -25.09 59.77 -13.77
C PRO A 278 -23.97 59.82 -12.72
N SER A 279 -24.24 60.32 -11.51
CA SER A 279 -23.27 60.29 -10.40
C SER A 279 -22.82 58.88 -10.01
N GLU A 280 -23.60 57.86 -10.38
CA GLU A 280 -23.24 56.46 -10.17
C GLU A 280 -22.07 55.97 -11.01
N PHE A 281 -21.73 56.68 -12.10
CA PHE A 281 -20.63 56.33 -12.99
C PHE A 281 -19.37 57.19 -12.76
N LYS A 282 -19.49 58.26 -11.97
CA LYS A 282 -18.43 59.23 -11.75
C LYS A 282 -17.16 58.63 -11.19
N ASP A 283 -16.04 58.87 -11.88
CA ASP A 283 -14.70 58.39 -11.51
C ASP A 283 -14.56 56.85 -11.42
N LYS A 284 -15.51 56.11 -12.01
CA LYS A 284 -15.53 54.64 -12.01
C LYS A 284 -15.12 54.04 -13.35
N ILE A 285 -14.72 52.77 -13.31
CA ILE A 285 -14.59 51.93 -14.49
C ILE A 285 -15.94 51.26 -14.72
N VAL A 286 -16.51 51.43 -15.91
CA VAL A 286 -17.82 50.89 -16.29
C VAL A 286 -17.65 49.81 -17.33
N LEU A 287 -18.06 48.58 -17.02
CA LEU A 287 -18.01 47.44 -17.94
C LEU A 287 -19.42 47.09 -18.41
N ILE A 288 -19.60 46.92 -19.70
CA ILE A 288 -20.89 46.60 -20.32
C ILE A 288 -20.78 45.21 -20.94
N GLY A 289 -21.59 44.26 -20.51
CA GLY A 289 -21.46 42.88 -20.98
C GLY A 289 -22.63 41.97 -20.66
N ALA A 290 -22.62 40.78 -21.25
CA ALA A 290 -23.67 39.78 -21.09
C ALA A 290 -23.60 39.09 -19.71
N THR A 291 -24.71 39.08 -18.98
CA THR A 291 -24.84 38.29 -17.74
C THR A 291 -26.05 37.37 -17.73
N ALA A 292 -26.99 37.57 -18.66
CA ALA A 292 -28.09 36.64 -18.90
C ALA A 292 -27.56 35.27 -19.37
N LYS A 293 -28.04 34.20 -18.72
CA LYS A 293 -27.61 32.82 -19.02
C LYS A 293 -27.86 32.38 -20.46
N SER A 294 -28.88 32.94 -21.11
CA SER A 294 -29.25 32.67 -22.50
C SER A 294 -28.19 33.12 -23.51
N LEU A 295 -27.31 34.06 -23.14
CA LEU A 295 -26.25 34.59 -24.00
C LEU A 295 -24.96 33.75 -23.96
N GLN A 296 -24.91 32.72 -23.11
CA GLN A 296 -23.86 31.69 -23.03
C GLN A 296 -22.41 32.17 -22.79
N ASP A 297 -22.20 33.41 -22.36
CA ASP A 297 -20.87 33.90 -21.94
C ASP A 297 -20.60 33.60 -20.45
N LEU A 298 -20.52 32.30 -20.13
CA LEU A 298 -20.41 31.80 -18.76
C LEU A 298 -19.21 30.86 -18.61
N GLN A 299 -18.41 31.07 -17.56
CA GLN A 299 -17.17 30.32 -17.30
C GLN A 299 -17.08 29.86 -15.84
N TYR A 300 -16.48 28.69 -15.59
CA TYR A 300 -16.22 28.24 -14.22
C TYR A 300 -14.99 28.94 -13.63
N THR A 301 -15.06 29.33 -12.37
CA THR A 301 -13.96 29.98 -11.62
C THR A 301 -13.75 29.28 -10.27
N PRO A 302 -12.62 29.48 -9.57
CA PRO A 302 -12.35 28.86 -8.27
C PRO A 302 -13.43 29.10 -7.21
N ILE A 303 -14.11 30.24 -7.26
CA ILE A 303 -15.19 30.61 -6.32
C ILE A 303 -16.60 30.26 -6.83
N SER A 304 -16.69 29.77 -8.06
CA SER A 304 -17.93 29.57 -8.81
C SER A 304 -17.92 28.21 -9.51
N THR A 305 -17.70 27.15 -8.72
CA THR A 305 -17.53 25.78 -9.21
C THR A 305 -18.84 25.07 -9.57
N SER A 306 -19.98 25.53 -9.04
CA SER A 306 -21.31 24.94 -9.30
C SER A 306 -22.22 25.84 -10.16
N THR A 307 -21.95 27.14 -10.18
CA THR A 307 -22.68 28.13 -10.99
C THR A 307 -21.65 28.90 -11.79
N PRO A 308 -21.61 28.85 -13.13
CA PRO A 308 -20.60 29.57 -13.88
C PRO A 308 -20.81 31.09 -13.81
N MET A 309 -19.72 31.84 -13.86
CA MET A 309 -19.63 33.30 -13.74
C MET A 309 -19.68 33.95 -15.14
N PRO A 310 -20.38 35.09 -15.32
CA PRO A 310 -20.34 35.87 -16.56
C PRO A 310 -18.93 36.33 -16.95
N GLY A 311 -18.62 36.36 -18.26
CA GLY A 311 -17.32 36.82 -18.79
C GLY A 311 -16.94 38.21 -18.31
N VAL A 312 -17.88 39.16 -18.37
CA VAL A 312 -17.68 40.55 -17.90
C VAL A 312 -17.31 40.65 -16.42
N GLU A 313 -17.78 39.71 -15.58
CA GLU A 313 -17.38 39.67 -14.18
C GLU A 313 -15.96 39.14 -13.99
N ILE A 314 -15.48 38.23 -14.85
CA ILE A 314 -14.08 37.79 -14.84
C ILE A 314 -13.17 38.95 -15.21
N GLN A 315 -13.55 39.76 -16.20
CA GLN A 315 -12.83 40.99 -16.55
C GLN A 315 -12.78 41.94 -15.35
N ALA A 316 -13.92 42.15 -14.66
CA ALA A 316 -13.98 42.97 -13.45
C ALA A 316 -13.06 42.46 -12.32
N GLN A 317 -13.03 41.15 -12.05
CA GLN A 317 -12.15 40.54 -11.04
C GLN A 317 -10.65 40.69 -11.40
N ALA A 318 -10.32 40.61 -12.69
CA ALA A 318 -8.97 40.84 -13.17
C ALA A 318 -8.54 42.31 -13.00
N ILE A 319 -9.41 43.28 -13.34
CA ILE A 319 -9.17 44.71 -13.09
C ILE A 319 -8.97 44.95 -11.59
N GLU A 320 -9.86 44.41 -10.75
CA GLU A 320 -9.77 44.52 -9.29
C GLU A 320 -8.44 43.99 -8.75
N THR A 321 -7.95 42.86 -9.28
CA THR A 321 -6.64 42.29 -8.93
C THR A 321 -5.50 43.24 -9.32
N ILE A 322 -5.55 43.83 -10.52
CA ILE A 322 -4.52 44.74 -11.03
C ILE A 322 -4.48 46.04 -10.24
N LEU A 323 -5.64 46.66 -10.00
CA LEU A 323 -5.73 47.96 -9.33
C LEU A 323 -5.26 47.91 -7.88
N ASN A 324 -5.61 46.84 -7.17
CA ASN A 324 -5.18 46.65 -5.77
C ASN A 324 -3.77 46.08 -5.64
N LYS A 325 -3.14 45.67 -6.76
CA LYS A 325 -1.88 44.93 -6.79
C LYS A 325 -1.93 43.61 -5.99
N ASP A 326 -3.11 43.03 -5.86
CA ASP A 326 -3.39 41.80 -5.09
C ASP A 326 -2.96 40.53 -5.86
N TYR A 327 -1.77 40.54 -6.46
CA TYR A 327 -1.28 39.48 -7.33
C TYR A 327 -1.02 38.17 -6.57
N LEU A 328 -1.44 37.05 -7.16
CA LEU A 328 -1.11 35.70 -6.70
C LEU A 328 0.05 35.15 -7.52
N LEU A 329 1.10 34.67 -6.86
CA LEU A 329 2.25 34.05 -7.49
C LEU A 329 2.24 32.54 -7.29
N PRO A 330 2.62 31.72 -8.28
CA PRO A 330 2.80 30.29 -8.05
C PRO A 330 3.97 30.06 -7.08
N GLN A 331 3.79 29.11 -6.15
CA GLN A 331 4.86 28.67 -5.28
C GLN A 331 6.03 28.09 -6.10
N SER A 332 7.26 28.41 -5.69
CA SER A 332 8.45 27.88 -6.37
C SER A 332 8.59 26.37 -6.16
N ARG A 333 9.03 25.65 -7.20
CA ARG A 333 9.22 24.18 -7.14
C ARG A 333 10.21 23.76 -6.05
N THR A 334 11.22 24.57 -5.77
CA THR A 334 12.21 24.30 -4.71
C THR A 334 11.58 24.39 -3.33
N THR A 335 10.70 25.37 -3.10
CA THR A 335 9.89 25.46 -1.87
C THR A 335 9.00 24.23 -1.71
N THR A 336 8.27 23.83 -2.77
CA THR A 336 7.41 22.62 -2.74
C THR A 336 8.22 21.38 -2.39
N LEU A 337 9.37 21.16 -3.03
CA LEU A 337 10.24 20.02 -2.75
C LEU A 337 10.79 20.03 -1.32
N ALA A 338 11.20 21.18 -0.80
CA ALA A 338 11.68 21.31 0.57
C ALA A 338 10.58 20.98 1.59
N ILE A 339 9.36 21.47 1.38
CA ILE A 339 8.19 21.14 2.23
C ILE A 339 7.92 19.64 2.18
N CYS A 340 7.87 19.03 1.00
CA CYS A 340 7.64 17.59 0.85
C CYS A 340 8.71 16.76 1.57
N PHE A 341 9.98 17.15 1.45
CA PHE A 341 11.10 16.49 2.12
C PHE A 341 10.98 16.56 3.65
N ILE A 342 10.69 17.75 4.20
CA ILE A 342 10.52 17.96 5.65
C ILE A 342 9.34 17.14 6.18
N LEU A 343 8.18 17.20 5.51
CA LEU A 343 6.99 16.46 5.92
C LEU A 343 7.19 14.95 5.85
N ALA A 344 7.85 14.45 4.80
CA ALA A 344 8.21 13.05 4.68
C ALA A 344 9.18 12.60 5.80
N ALA A 345 10.20 13.41 6.09
CA ALA A 345 11.17 13.11 7.15
C ALA A 345 10.52 13.05 8.54
N ILE A 346 9.66 14.02 8.88
CA ILE A 346 8.92 14.02 10.15
C ILE A 346 7.97 12.81 10.20
N THR A 347 7.24 12.53 9.12
CA THR A 347 6.31 11.39 9.07
C THR A 347 7.05 10.06 9.26
N ILE A 348 8.18 9.84 8.57
CA ILE A 348 9.00 8.63 8.72
C ILE A 348 9.54 8.50 10.14
N LEU A 349 10.04 9.60 10.72
CA LEU A 349 10.58 9.59 12.07
C LEU A 349 9.49 9.25 13.11
N PHE A 350 8.30 9.84 13.01
CA PHE A 350 7.22 9.57 13.96
C PHE A 350 6.60 8.17 13.74
N ALA A 351 6.23 7.83 12.51
CA ALA A 351 5.51 6.58 12.20
C ALA A 351 6.33 5.31 12.49
N THR A 352 7.67 5.41 12.53
CA THR A 352 8.57 4.29 12.88
C THR A 352 8.89 4.18 14.36
N ASN A 353 8.60 5.19 15.18
CA ASN A 353 8.92 5.20 16.62
C ASN A 353 7.67 5.16 17.53
N PHE A 354 6.49 5.48 17.03
CA PHE A 354 5.25 5.51 17.82
C PHE A 354 4.20 4.49 17.37
N HIS A 355 3.22 4.22 18.23
CA HIS A 355 2.08 3.33 17.94
C HIS A 355 1.23 3.84 16.77
N PHE A 356 0.47 2.93 16.14
CA PHE A 356 -0.32 3.21 14.94
C PHE A 356 -1.25 4.44 15.05
N ILE A 357 -1.95 4.60 16.19
CA ILE A 357 -2.87 5.73 16.42
C ILE A 357 -2.11 7.06 16.42
N ALA A 358 -0.93 7.12 17.04
CA ALA A 358 -0.08 8.30 17.01
C ALA A 358 0.43 8.61 15.58
N GLY A 359 0.63 7.56 14.77
CA GLY A 359 0.93 7.66 13.34
C GLY A 359 -0.19 8.32 12.52
N ILE A 360 -1.46 8.04 12.82
CA ILE A 360 -2.59 8.73 12.17
C ILE A 360 -2.67 10.19 12.64
N LEU A 361 -2.51 10.42 13.94
CA LEU A 361 -2.59 11.76 14.51
C LEU A 361 -1.55 12.71 13.90
N ILE A 362 -0.32 12.23 13.68
CA ILE A 362 0.72 13.06 13.05
C ILE A 362 0.38 13.42 11.60
N ILE A 363 -0.30 12.54 10.84
CA ILE A 363 -0.76 12.85 9.47
C ILE A 363 -1.77 13.99 9.51
N VAL A 364 -2.75 13.93 10.40
CA VAL A 364 -3.78 14.97 10.56
C VAL A 364 -3.14 16.29 10.95
N ILE A 365 -2.23 16.28 11.93
CA ILE A 365 -1.52 17.47 12.40
C ILE A 365 -0.68 18.08 11.27
N LEU A 366 0.15 17.29 10.59
CA LEU A 366 1.01 17.79 9.51
C LEU A 366 0.21 18.30 8.32
N SER A 367 -0.89 17.64 7.96
CA SER A 367 -1.79 18.09 6.90
C SER A 367 -2.47 19.40 7.28
N GLY A 368 -2.92 19.54 8.53
CA GLY A 368 -3.49 20.76 9.07
C GLY A 368 -2.48 21.91 9.11
N LEU A 369 -1.25 21.66 9.57
CA LEU A 369 -0.17 22.66 9.57
C LEU A 369 0.19 23.12 8.16
N HIS A 370 0.26 22.19 7.20
CA HIS A 370 0.49 22.54 5.80
C HIS A 370 -0.67 23.38 5.23
N PHE A 371 -1.92 23.02 5.53
CA PHE A 371 -3.08 23.82 5.12
C PHE A 371 -3.04 25.23 5.71
N LEU A 372 -2.70 25.38 6.99
CA LEU A 372 -2.52 26.68 7.64
C LEU A 372 -1.39 27.49 7.00
N TYR A 373 -0.28 26.84 6.65
CA TYR A 373 0.81 27.46 5.89
C TYR A 373 0.33 27.94 4.51
N ALA A 374 -0.37 27.09 3.75
CA ALA A 374 -0.89 27.43 2.44
C ALA A 374 -1.87 28.62 2.51
N LYS A 375 -2.75 28.63 3.52
CA LYS A 375 -3.67 29.74 3.77
C LYS A 375 -2.93 31.02 4.14
N TYR A 376 -1.94 30.94 5.03
CA TYR A 376 -1.11 32.09 5.42
C TYR A 376 -0.37 32.70 4.22
N MET A 377 0.21 31.87 3.35
CA MET A 377 0.89 32.33 2.14
C MET A 377 -0.08 32.95 1.13
N PHE A 378 -1.29 32.41 1.02
CA PHE A 378 -2.34 32.95 0.16
C PHE A 378 -2.89 34.30 0.66
N ASP A 379 -3.03 34.48 1.98
CA ASP A 379 -3.57 35.69 2.60
C ASP A 379 -2.53 36.82 2.81
N LYS A 380 -1.26 36.58 2.48
CA LYS A 380 -0.17 37.53 2.69
C LYS A 380 -0.41 38.83 1.90
N THR A 381 -0.36 39.96 2.59
CA THR A 381 -0.43 41.30 1.97
C THR A 381 0.97 41.78 1.54
N ASN A 382 1.05 42.73 0.59
CA ASN A 382 2.28 43.27 -0.05
C ASN A 382 2.76 42.55 -1.33
N ASN A 383 1.86 42.23 -2.27
CA ASN A 383 2.21 41.70 -3.61
C ASN A 383 3.09 40.44 -3.60
N SER A 384 3.03 39.66 -2.53
CA SER A 384 3.81 38.43 -2.34
C SER A 384 2.93 37.27 -1.87
N ALA A 385 1.63 37.36 -2.15
CA ALA A 385 0.70 36.27 -1.93
C ALA A 385 1.07 35.12 -2.88
N GLU A 386 1.18 33.92 -2.33
CA GLU A 386 1.57 32.73 -3.08
C GLU A 386 0.46 31.68 -3.02
N ILE A 387 0.20 31.03 -4.16
CA ILE A 387 -0.65 29.84 -4.21
C ILE A 387 0.21 28.60 -4.03
N ALA A 388 0.15 28.02 -2.83
CA ALA A 388 0.92 26.83 -2.46
C ALA A 388 0.41 25.57 -3.17
N ASP A 389 1.32 24.65 -3.48
CA ASP A 389 0.95 23.32 -3.96
C ASP A 389 0.30 22.51 -2.85
N MET A 390 -0.84 21.88 -3.13
CA MET A 390 -1.59 21.13 -2.13
C MET A 390 -1.44 19.62 -2.28
N VAL A 391 -1.37 19.10 -3.51
CA VAL A 391 -1.35 17.64 -3.72
C VAL A 391 -0.01 17.01 -3.31
N TYR A 392 1.11 17.63 -3.67
CA TYR A 392 2.43 17.02 -3.47
C TYR A 392 2.82 16.85 -1.99
N PRO A 393 2.57 17.85 -1.11
CA PRO A 393 2.79 17.70 0.33
C PRO A 393 1.97 16.56 0.94
N TYR A 394 0.68 16.43 0.60
CA TYR A 394 -0.16 15.34 1.11
C TYR A 394 0.25 13.97 0.55
N LEU A 395 0.65 13.90 -0.72
CA LEU A 395 1.22 12.69 -1.29
C LEU A 395 2.52 12.28 -0.59
N SER A 396 3.39 13.25 -0.25
CA SER A 396 4.63 12.98 0.48
C SER A 396 4.38 12.36 1.86
N ILE A 397 3.39 12.88 2.61
CA ILE A 397 2.97 12.34 3.90
C ILE A 397 2.41 10.92 3.72
N LEU A 398 1.55 10.70 2.73
CA LEU A 398 0.94 9.39 2.46
C LEU A 398 2.00 8.34 2.14
N LEU A 399 2.91 8.62 1.20
CA LEU A 399 3.98 7.71 0.80
C LEU A 399 4.97 7.44 1.94
N ALA A 400 5.31 8.48 2.72
CA ALA A 400 6.14 8.35 3.92
C ALA A 400 5.49 7.45 4.98
N TYR A 401 4.17 7.56 5.16
CA TYR A 401 3.44 6.71 6.09
C TYR A 401 3.37 5.25 5.62
N ILE A 402 3.00 5.02 4.36
CA ILE A 402 2.92 3.66 3.78
C ILE A 402 4.29 2.96 3.84
N SER A 403 5.36 3.65 3.44
CA SER A 403 6.72 3.09 3.53
C SER A 403 7.11 2.73 4.97
N SER A 404 6.75 3.58 5.95
CA SER A 404 6.99 3.31 7.37
C SER A 404 6.21 2.10 7.90
N LEU A 405 4.97 1.90 7.45
CA LEU A 405 4.17 0.71 7.78
C LEU A 405 4.81 -0.56 7.22
N ILE A 406 5.24 -0.53 5.95
CA ILE A 406 5.94 -1.65 5.31
C ILE A 406 7.21 -2.00 6.09
N TYR A 407 8.03 -1.00 6.43
CA TYR A 407 9.24 -1.19 7.22
C TYR A 407 8.95 -1.85 8.58
N ARG A 408 7.93 -1.35 9.31
CA ARG A 408 7.54 -1.91 10.62
C ARG A 408 7.08 -3.35 10.52
N TYR A 409 6.26 -3.67 9.52
CA TYR A 409 5.78 -5.03 9.30
C TYR A 409 6.95 -6.01 9.11
N PHE A 410 7.91 -5.68 8.24
CA PHE A 410 9.08 -6.53 8.03
C PHE A 410 10.02 -6.58 9.24
N ALA A 411 10.15 -5.48 10.00
CA ALA A 411 10.93 -5.45 11.23
C ALA A 411 10.33 -6.37 12.32
N GLU A 412 9.01 -6.33 12.51
CA GLU A 412 8.29 -7.24 13.42
C GLU A 412 8.36 -8.69 12.96
N TYR A 413 8.15 -8.93 11.65
CA TYR A 413 8.25 -10.27 11.08
C TYR A 413 9.62 -10.90 11.34
N LYS A 414 10.70 -10.15 11.10
CA LYS A 414 12.06 -10.63 11.35
C LYS A 414 12.31 -10.89 12.83
N ALA A 415 11.79 -10.04 13.73
CA ALA A 415 11.90 -10.26 15.18
C ALA A 415 11.21 -11.55 15.61
N LYS A 416 9.98 -11.80 15.12
CA LYS A 416 9.22 -13.03 15.41
C LYS A 416 9.91 -14.27 14.87
N SER A 417 10.44 -14.22 13.65
CA SER A 417 11.15 -15.36 13.04
C SER A 417 12.42 -15.73 13.80
N VAL A 418 13.19 -14.75 14.28
CA VAL A 418 14.39 -15.02 15.09
C VAL A 418 14.02 -15.72 16.40
N ILE A 419 12.94 -15.28 17.06
CA ILE A 419 12.46 -15.93 18.29
C ILE A 419 11.99 -17.35 17.98
N LYS A 420 11.19 -17.55 16.93
CA LYS A 420 10.71 -18.88 16.51
C LYS A 420 11.88 -19.84 16.28
N ASN A 421 12.88 -19.43 15.51
CA ASN A 421 14.04 -20.26 15.20
C ASN A 421 14.88 -20.55 16.45
N ALA A 422 15.02 -19.56 17.34
CA ALA A 422 15.73 -19.76 18.60
C ALA A 422 15.02 -20.79 19.51
N PHE A 423 13.70 -20.75 19.60
CA PHE A 423 12.92 -21.72 20.39
C PHE A 423 12.95 -23.14 19.82
N GLY A 424 13.00 -23.29 18.49
CA GLY A 424 13.10 -24.60 17.83
C GLY A 424 14.40 -25.39 18.15
N HIS A 425 15.41 -24.73 18.71
CA HIS A 425 16.63 -25.42 19.19
C HIS A 425 16.48 -26.03 20.60
N TYR A 426 15.48 -25.62 21.37
CA TYR A 426 15.26 -26.06 22.75
C TYR A 426 14.03 -26.96 22.91
N VAL A 427 13.12 -26.93 21.95
CA VAL A 427 11.88 -27.71 21.95
C VAL A 427 11.65 -28.23 20.53
N ASN A 428 11.20 -29.47 20.39
CA ASN A 428 10.87 -30.07 19.10
C ASN A 428 9.97 -29.13 18.27
N GLU A 429 10.34 -28.86 17.01
CA GLU A 429 9.62 -27.92 16.13
C GLU A 429 8.14 -28.29 15.98
N SER A 430 7.82 -29.59 16.00
CA SER A 430 6.45 -30.10 15.97
C SER A 430 5.66 -29.66 17.21
N VAL A 431 6.27 -29.69 18.39
CA VAL A 431 5.66 -29.22 19.65
C VAL A 431 5.51 -27.70 19.66
N VAL A 432 6.53 -26.96 19.19
CA VAL A 432 6.47 -25.49 19.10
C VAL A 432 5.36 -25.03 18.15
N ASN A 433 5.28 -25.61 16.95
CA ASN A 433 4.26 -25.27 15.98
C ASN A 433 2.86 -25.58 16.50
N GLU A 434 2.70 -26.67 17.26
CA GLU A 434 1.41 -27.04 17.83
C GLU A 434 1.04 -26.11 19.00
N ILE A 435 1.99 -25.72 19.87
CA ILE A 435 1.76 -24.70 20.91
C ILE A 435 1.34 -23.35 20.33
N ILE A 436 1.88 -22.96 19.16
CA ILE A 436 1.49 -21.71 18.49
C ILE A 436 0.03 -21.77 18.02
N LYS A 437 -0.45 -22.94 17.58
CA LYS A 437 -1.86 -23.14 17.18
C LYS A 437 -2.79 -23.26 18.39
N HIS A 438 -2.30 -23.91 19.44
CA HIS A 438 -3.04 -24.26 20.64
C HIS A 438 -2.30 -23.79 21.92
N PRO A 439 -2.29 -22.47 22.23
CA PRO A 439 -1.60 -21.93 23.39
C PRO A 439 -2.06 -22.52 24.73
N GLU A 440 -3.28 -23.04 24.78
CA GLU A 440 -3.86 -23.76 25.92
C GLU A 440 -3.08 -25.01 26.34
N MET A 441 -2.26 -25.57 25.44
CA MET A 441 -1.39 -26.70 25.76
C MET A 441 -0.29 -26.33 26.76
N LEU A 442 0.04 -25.05 26.95
CA LEU A 442 1.03 -24.55 27.94
C LEU A 442 0.53 -24.62 29.40
N LYS A 443 -0.28 -25.60 29.74
CA LYS A 443 -0.75 -25.85 31.12
C LYS A 443 -0.23 -27.19 31.60
N LEU A 444 0.02 -27.29 32.91
CA LEU A 444 0.30 -28.57 33.54
C LEU A 444 -0.85 -29.54 33.33
N GLY A 445 -0.50 -30.79 33.09
CA GLY A 445 -1.44 -31.86 32.80
C GLY A 445 -1.04 -32.61 31.55
N GLY A 446 -1.78 -33.67 31.27
CA GLY A 446 -1.57 -34.48 30.10
C GLY A 446 -2.82 -35.28 29.77
N GLU A 447 -2.87 -35.77 28.54
CA GLU A 447 -3.91 -36.67 28.10
C GLU A 447 -3.40 -38.11 28.12
N LYS A 448 -4.30 -39.05 28.39
CA LYS A 448 -3.99 -40.46 28.29
C LYS A 448 -4.07 -40.85 26.81
N LYS A 449 -2.94 -41.27 26.24
CA LYS A 449 -2.80 -41.59 24.82
C LYS A 449 -2.03 -42.88 24.63
N GLU A 450 -2.38 -43.62 23.59
CA GLU A 450 -1.52 -44.72 23.14
C GLU A 450 -0.31 -44.15 22.42
N ILE A 451 0.89 -44.57 22.80
CA ILE A 451 2.13 -44.12 22.20
C ILE A 451 3.03 -45.31 21.89
N SER A 452 3.99 -45.10 20.99
CA SER A 452 5.17 -45.96 20.89
C SER A 452 6.38 -45.18 21.35
N VAL A 453 7.07 -45.69 22.36
CA VAL A 453 8.25 -45.08 22.96
C VAL A 453 9.42 -46.02 22.83
N PHE A 454 10.60 -45.46 22.60
CA PHE A 454 11.84 -46.20 22.70
C PHE A 454 12.88 -45.48 23.56
N PHE A 455 13.78 -46.29 24.11
CA PHE A 455 15.01 -45.84 24.74
C PHE A 455 16.19 -46.46 24.00
N THR A 456 17.24 -45.68 23.75
CA THR A 456 18.54 -46.20 23.28
C THR A 456 19.62 -45.97 24.32
N ASP A 457 20.63 -46.82 24.38
CA ASP A 457 21.83 -46.71 25.24
C ASP A 457 23.06 -47.12 24.44
N ILE A 458 24.18 -46.38 24.54
CA ILE A 458 25.38 -46.72 23.78
C ILE A 458 26.11 -47.88 24.47
N GLU A 459 26.37 -48.94 23.70
CA GLU A 459 27.03 -50.12 24.23
C GLU A 459 28.47 -49.82 24.67
N GLY A 460 28.77 -50.05 25.95
CA GLY A 460 30.13 -49.87 26.49
C GLY A 460 30.55 -48.41 26.67
N PHE A 461 29.61 -47.46 26.65
CA PHE A 461 29.92 -46.03 26.72
C PHE A 461 30.70 -45.61 27.96
N THR A 462 30.39 -46.16 29.14
CA THR A 462 31.12 -45.84 30.38
C THR A 462 32.62 -46.11 30.21
N SER A 463 32.98 -47.31 29.75
CA SER A 463 34.37 -47.67 29.46
C SER A 463 34.99 -46.76 28.39
N TYR A 464 34.21 -46.38 27.38
CA TYR A 464 34.64 -45.47 26.31
C TYR A 464 34.95 -44.05 26.85
N SER A 465 34.12 -43.54 27.75
CA SER A 465 34.22 -42.20 28.32
C SER A 465 35.40 -42.04 29.29
N GLU A 466 35.83 -43.13 29.93
CA GLU A 466 37.00 -43.15 30.82
C GLU A 466 38.33 -43.15 30.05
N LEU A 467 38.34 -43.71 28.83
CA LEU A 467 39.54 -43.87 28.02
C LEU A 467 39.85 -42.66 27.13
N LEU A 468 38.89 -41.75 26.93
CA LEU A 468 39.02 -40.62 26.02
C LEU A 468 39.00 -39.26 26.72
N PRO A 469 39.66 -38.23 26.15
CA PRO A 469 39.54 -36.87 26.63
C PRO A 469 38.07 -36.39 26.61
N PRO A 470 37.58 -35.66 27.63
CA PRO A 470 36.19 -35.20 27.71
C PRO A 470 35.71 -34.42 26.47
N GLU A 471 36.58 -33.63 25.84
CA GLU A 471 36.28 -32.86 24.62
C GLU A 471 35.99 -33.79 23.43
N MET A 472 36.71 -34.91 23.33
CA MET A 472 36.52 -35.90 22.28
C MET A 472 35.23 -36.68 22.49
N VAL A 473 34.95 -37.09 23.73
CA VAL A 473 33.67 -37.73 24.11
C VAL A 473 32.50 -36.82 23.75
N THR A 474 32.58 -35.53 24.10
CA THR A 474 31.53 -34.54 23.82
C THR A 474 31.32 -34.35 22.32
N ASN A 475 32.38 -34.28 21.52
CA ASN A 475 32.27 -34.16 20.06
C ASN A 475 31.60 -35.39 19.43
N ILE A 476 31.92 -36.59 19.93
CA ILE A 476 31.37 -37.84 19.41
C ILE A 476 29.90 -37.97 19.80
N LEU A 477 29.54 -37.67 21.05
CA LEU A 477 28.14 -37.60 21.49
C LEU A 477 27.34 -36.58 20.67
N ASN A 478 27.87 -35.38 20.44
CA ASN A 478 27.17 -34.36 19.64
C ASN A 478 26.90 -34.84 18.22
N LYS A 479 27.87 -35.53 17.58
CA LYS A 479 27.67 -36.12 16.25
C LYS A 479 26.68 -37.28 16.25
N TYR A 480 26.76 -38.16 17.25
CA TYR A 480 25.81 -39.26 17.46
C TYR A 480 24.39 -38.73 17.65
N PHE A 481 24.17 -37.85 18.61
CA PHE A 481 22.85 -37.23 18.86
C PHE A 481 22.33 -36.48 17.65
N SER A 482 23.19 -35.77 16.91
CA SER A 482 22.78 -35.07 15.68
C SER A 482 22.30 -36.05 14.61
N ALA A 483 23.03 -37.16 14.39
CA ALA A 483 22.67 -38.17 13.41
C ALA A 483 21.37 -38.89 13.79
N MET A 484 21.25 -39.33 15.04
CA MET A 484 20.06 -40.04 15.53
C MET A 484 18.83 -39.14 15.55
N SER A 485 18.94 -37.92 16.09
CA SER A 485 17.81 -36.97 16.15
C SER A 485 17.28 -36.62 14.77
N LYS A 486 18.17 -36.53 13.76
CA LYS A 486 17.75 -36.30 12.37
C LYS A 486 16.83 -37.41 11.86
N VAL A 487 17.14 -38.67 12.15
CA VAL A 487 16.32 -39.82 11.73
C VAL A 487 14.97 -39.82 12.48
N ILE A 488 14.99 -39.56 13.79
CA ILE A 488 13.78 -39.48 14.63
C ILE A 488 12.81 -38.42 14.08
N LEU A 489 13.32 -37.21 13.86
CA LEU A 489 12.51 -36.11 13.35
C LEU A 489 12.00 -36.36 11.93
N ALA A 490 12.78 -37.03 11.08
CA ALA A 490 12.36 -37.38 9.71
C ALA A 490 11.15 -38.33 9.68
N HIS A 491 10.98 -39.18 10.70
CA HIS A 491 9.82 -40.07 10.85
C HIS A 491 8.68 -39.45 11.65
N GLY A 492 8.78 -38.16 11.99
CA GLY A 492 7.78 -37.47 12.81
C GLY A 492 7.78 -37.90 14.28
N GLY A 493 8.90 -38.45 14.78
CA GLY A 493 9.07 -38.76 16.19
C GLY A 493 9.31 -37.51 17.03
N THR A 494 8.84 -37.55 18.27
CA THR A 494 9.10 -36.51 19.27
C THR A 494 10.25 -36.94 20.15
N LEU A 495 11.40 -36.28 19.97
CA LEU A 495 12.52 -36.36 20.89
C LEU A 495 12.11 -35.75 22.25
N ASP A 496 12.14 -36.55 23.31
CA ASP A 496 11.83 -36.11 24.67
C ASP A 496 13.07 -35.50 25.31
N LYS A 497 14.12 -36.32 25.50
CA LYS A 497 15.40 -35.86 26.05
C LYS A 497 16.56 -36.78 25.73
N PHE A 498 17.76 -36.25 25.97
CA PHE A 498 18.99 -37.02 26.08
C PHE A 498 19.27 -37.28 27.57
N GLU A 499 19.51 -38.53 27.96
CA GLU A 499 19.84 -38.92 29.33
C GLU A 499 21.23 -39.56 29.36
N GLY A 500 22.28 -38.75 29.61
CA GLY A 500 23.66 -39.24 29.48
C GLY A 500 23.99 -39.50 28.01
N ASP A 501 24.26 -40.76 27.66
CA ASP A 501 24.43 -41.27 26.29
C ASP A 501 23.15 -41.86 25.68
N ALA A 502 22.06 -41.90 26.47
CA ALA A 502 20.80 -42.45 26.04
C ALA A 502 19.91 -41.44 25.30
N ILE A 503 19.07 -41.93 24.39
CA ILE A 503 18.04 -41.15 23.69
C ILE A 503 16.67 -41.70 24.07
N MET A 504 15.78 -40.80 24.50
CA MET A 504 14.36 -41.10 24.71
C MET A 504 13.52 -40.36 23.67
N ALA A 505 12.72 -41.10 22.91
CA ALA A 505 11.79 -40.53 21.95
C ALA A 505 10.49 -41.34 21.87
N PHE A 506 9.43 -40.69 21.41
CA PHE A 506 8.12 -41.30 21.27
C PHE A 506 7.36 -40.80 20.05
N PHE A 507 6.34 -41.56 19.66
CA PHE A 507 5.47 -41.31 18.51
C PHE A 507 4.01 -41.21 18.96
N ASN A 508 3.16 -40.72 18.06
CA ASN A 508 1.74 -40.43 18.28
C ASN A 508 1.44 -39.22 19.17
N ALA A 509 2.43 -38.38 19.47
CA ALA A 509 2.22 -37.12 20.17
C ALA A 509 3.34 -36.12 19.87
N PRO A 510 3.05 -34.80 19.79
CA PRO A 510 1.72 -34.17 19.91
C PRO A 510 0.82 -34.43 18.70
N ILE A 511 1.39 -34.84 17.57
CA ILE A 511 0.65 -35.12 16.33
C ILE A 511 0.15 -36.57 16.34
N ASP A 512 -1.12 -36.78 16.00
CA ASP A 512 -1.70 -38.11 15.83
C ASP A 512 -1.06 -38.85 14.64
N GLN A 513 -0.62 -40.07 14.89
CA GLN A 513 0.03 -40.97 13.94
C GLN A 513 -0.56 -42.38 14.14
N THR A 514 -1.47 -42.81 13.27
CA THR A 514 -2.14 -44.12 13.40
C THR A 514 -1.19 -45.31 13.24
N ASN A 515 -0.05 -45.14 12.58
CA ASN A 515 0.99 -46.14 12.38
C ASN A 515 2.23 -45.92 13.28
N HIS A 516 2.06 -45.29 14.46
CA HIS A 516 3.17 -44.92 15.34
C HIS A 516 4.10 -46.08 15.74
N ALA A 517 3.57 -47.30 15.93
CA ALA A 517 4.38 -48.47 16.24
C ALA A 517 5.29 -48.89 15.07
N GLU A 518 4.77 -48.81 13.84
CA GLU A 518 5.55 -49.06 12.63
C GLU A 518 6.65 -48.01 12.47
N LEU A 519 6.31 -46.73 12.65
CA LEU A 519 7.27 -45.62 12.56
C LEU A 519 8.40 -45.77 13.58
N ALA A 520 8.09 -46.19 14.81
CA ALA A 520 9.10 -46.46 15.83
C ALA A 520 10.08 -47.56 15.39
N CYS A 521 9.58 -48.70 14.89
CA CYS A 521 10.41 -49.80 14.39
C CYS A 521 11.27 -49.38 13.19
N GLN A 522 10.69 -48.69 12.20
CA GLN A 522 11.39 -48.13 11.04
C GLN A 522 12.51 -47.17 11.47
N THR A 523 12.20 -46.24 12.37
CA THR A 523 13.14 -45.24 12.89
C THR A 523 14.38 -45.91 13.48
N ILE A 524 14.20 -46.96 14.28
CA ILE A 524 15.34 -47.66 14.91
C ILE A 524 16.19 -48.40 13.88
N LEU A 525 15.58 -49.04 12.88
CA LEU A 525 16.33 -49.68 11.80
C LEU A 525 17.10 -48.67 10.96
N GLU A 526 16.54 -47.49 10.69
CA GLU A 526 17.24 -46.41 10.00
C GLU A 526 18.32 -45.74 10.86
N MET A 527 18.10 -45.59 12.16
CA MET A 527 19.11 -45.12 13.11
C MET A 527 20.34 -46.01 13.11
N ARG A 528 20.17 -47.33 12.95
CA ARG A 528 21.30 -48.26 12.78
C ARG A 528 22.06 -48.02 11.48
N ARG A 529 21.37 -47.86 10.35
CA ARG A 529 22.01 -47.54 9.06
C ARG A 529 22.79 -46.21 9.15
N ALA A 530 22.19 -45.20 9.77
CA ALA A 530 22.84 -43.90 10.00
C ALA A 530 24.06 -44.02 10.94
N LEU A 531 24.00 -44.92 11.93
CA LEU A 531 25.14 -45.19 12.81
C LEU A 531 26.28 -45.89 12.07
N GLU A 532 25.98 -46.83 11.17
CA GLU A 532 26.99 -47.49 10.34
C GLU A 532 27.74 -46.47 9.47
N GLU A 533 27.01 -45.55 8.82
CA GLU A 533 27.60 -44.43 8.07
C GLU A 533 28.45 -43.53 8.99
N LEU A 534 27.96 -43.21 10.18
CA LEU A 534 28.66 -42.39 11.14
C LEU A 534 29.96 -43.07 11.60
N ASN A 535 29.93 -44.37 11.94
CA ASN A 535 31.10 -45.15 12.31
C ASN A 535 32.16 -45.16 11.20
N ASN A 536 31.75 -45.32 9.94
CA ASN A 536 32.65 -45.23 8.79
C ASN A 536 33.32 -43.85 8.65
N SER A 537 32.59 -42.79 9.01
CA SER A 537 33.09 -41.41 8.94
C SER A 537 33.99 -41.00 10.12
N LEU A 538 33.74 -41.55 11.32
CA LEU A 538 34.38 -41.10 12.55
C LEU A 538 35.83 -41.57 12.69
N LYS A 539 36.27 -42.61 11.94
CA LYS A 539 37.65 -43.17 11.93
C LYS A 539 38.30 -43.14 13.32
N ILE A 540 37.61 -43.66 14.34
CA ILE A 540 38.00 -43.58 15.75
C ILE A 540 39.12 -44.61 16.03
N GLY A 541 40.31 -44.43 15.44
CA GLY A 541 41.50 -45.24 15.73
C GLY A 541 41.24 -46.75 15.80
N ASN A 542 41.83 -47.42 16.80
CA ASN A 542 41.63 -48.85 17.13
C ASN A 542 40.45 -49.09 18.09
N PHE A 543 39.54 -48.12 18.27
CA PHE A 543 38.41 -48.28 19.18
C PHE A 543 37.28 -49.04 18.51
N GLN A 544 36.50 -49.77 19.31
CA GLN A 544 35.33 -50.52 18.88
C GLN A 544 34.30 -49.59 18.23
N MET A 545 33.66 -50.03 17.14
CA MET A 545 32.58 -49.28 16.50
C MET A 545 31.46 -48.98 17.50
N ILE A 546 30.89 -47.78 17.44
CA ILE A 546 29.79 -47.39 18.31
C ILE A 546 28.58 -48.24 17.95
N ASN A 547 27.95 -48.85 18.95
CA ASN A 547 26.70 -49.58 18.81
C ASN A 547 25.71 -49.09 19.88
N PHE A 548 24.42 -49.32 19.70
CA PHE A 548 23.42 -49.00 20.73
C PHE A 548 22.42 -50.14 20.92
N ARG A 549 21.96 -50.27 22.17
CA ARG A 549 20.85 -51.14 22.56
C ARG A 549 19.56 -50.33 22.56
N THR A 550 18.45 -50.96 22.21
CA THR A 550 17.14 -50.32 22.10
C THR A 550 16.04 -51.16 22.70
N GLY A 551 15.16 -50.52 23.46
CA GLY A 551 13.91 -51.09 23.92
C GLY A 551 12.72 -50.31 23.38
N ILE A 552 11.80 -50.96 22.66
CA ILE A 552 10.59 -50.33 22.12
C ILE A 552 9.36 -50.90 22.82
N SER A 553 8.44 -50.03 23.27
CA SER A 553 7.16 -50.47 23.79
C SER A 553 6.00 -49.61 23.29
N THR A 554 4.88 -50.26 23.04
CA THR A 554 3.62 -49.63 22.62
C THR A 554 2.58 -49.81 23.71
N GLY A 555 1.81 -48.76 24.00
CA GLY A 555 0.70 -48.81 24.94
C GLY A 555 0.32 -47.45 25.51
N GLN A 556 -0.57 -47.47 26.51
CA GLN A 556 -1.13 -46.27 27.11
C GLN A 556 -0.14 -45.57 28.04
N ALA A 557 0.11 -44.28 27.78
CA ALA A 557 0.86 -43.39 28.65
C ALA A 557 0.14 -42.04 28.81
N VAL A 558 0.53 -41.26 29.81
CA VAL A 558 0.12 -39.86 29.92
C VAL A 558 1.14 -39.02 29.18
N VAL A 559 0.66 -38.22 28.22
CA VAL A 559 1.47 -37.30 27.41
C VAL A 559 1.06 -35.87 27.77
N GLY A 560 2.02 -35.02 28.12
CA GLY A 560 1.74 -33.60 28.33
C GLY A 560 2.85 -32.86 29.04
N ASN A 561 2.52 -31.69 29.59
CA ASN A 561 3.44 -30.87 30.35
C ASN A 561 3.48 -31.35 31.80
N LEU A 562 4.60 -31.98 32.16
CA LEU A 562 4.81 -32.59 33.48
C LEU A 562 5.96 -31.87 34.18
N GLY A 563 5.77 -31.54 35.46
CA GLY A 563 6.74 -30.80 36.26
C GLY A 563 6.07 -29.89 37.31
N SER A 564 6.75 -28.80 37.63
CA SER A 564 6.25 -27.75 38.53
C SER A 564 5.63 -26.59 37.75
N GLU A 565 4.86 -25.73 38.41
CA GLU A 565 4.21 -24.56 37.77
C GLU A 565 5.20 -23.65 37.03
N ASN A 566 6.44 -23.54 37.54
CA ASN A 566 7.48 -22.67 36.99
C ASN A 566 8.46 -23.39 36.08
N ARG A 567 8.40 -24.73 35.99
CA ARG A 567 9.30 -25.55 35.18
C ARG A 567 8.65 -26.89 34.89
N PHE A 568 8.24 -27.08 33.65
CA PHE A 568 7.64 -28.30 33.12
C PHE A 568 8.19 -28.60 31.74
N ASP A 569 8.24 -29.88 31.40
CA ASP A 569 8.66 -30.36 30.09
C ASP A 569 7.50 -31.11 29.42
N TYR A 570 7.39 -30.99 28.11
CA TYR A 570 6.46 -31.81 27.34
C TYR A 570 7.03 -33.21 27.19
N THR A 571 6.52 -34.17 27.96
CA THR A 571 7.11 -35.50 28.14
C THR A 571 6.02 -36.55 28.38
N ILE A 572 6.42 -37.80 28.51
CA ILE A 572 5.53 -38.95 28.69
C ILE A 572 5.81 -39.69 30.00
N ILE A 573 4.76 -40.12 30.70
CA ILE A 573 4.87 -40.95 31.90
C ILE A 573 3.89 -42.11 31.81
N GLY A 574 4.37 -43.32 32.10
CA GLY A 574 3.51 -44.50 32.15
C GLY A 574 4.27 -45.80 32.28
N ASP A 575 3.53 -46.88 32.52
CA ASP A 575 4.08 -48.24 32.61
C ASP A 575 4.69 -48.70 31.27
N THR A 576 4.16 -48.26 30.13
CA THR A 576 4.75 -48.47 28.80
C THR A 576 6.15 -47.86 28.69
N VAL A 577 6.35 -46.65 29.23
CA VAL A 577 7.65 -45.95 29.24
C VAL A 577 8.68 -46.74 30.05
N ASN A 578 8.30 -47.17 31.25
CA ASN A 578 9.15 -48.03 32.09
C ASN A 578 9.44 -49.38 31.44
N THR A 579 8.48 -49.93 30.68
CA THR A 579 8.67 -51.18 29.95
C THR A 579 9.73 -50.99 28.86
N ALA A 580 9.64 -49.94 28.04
CA ALA A 580 10.64 -49.65 27.00
C ALA A 580 12.07 -49.50 27.56
N SER A 581 12.25 -48.73 28.64
CA SER A 581 13.56 -48.58 29.29
C SER A 581 14.11 -49.92 29.80
N ARG A 582 13.27 -50.80 30.36
CA ARG A 582 13.70 -52.13 30.82
C ARG A 582 14.04 -53.07 29.66
N LEU A 583 13.33 -52.97 28.54
CA LEU A 583 13.63 -53.75 27.34
C LEU A 583 14.95 -53.33 26.71
N GLU A 584 15.31 -52.05 26.76
CA GLU A 584 16.65 -51.58 26.38
C GLU A 584 17.69 -52.36 27.19
N SER A 585 17.60 -52.32 28.51
CA SER A 585 18.63 -52.91 29.37
C SER A 585 18.68 -54.44 29.25
N ALA A 586 17.53 -55.07 28.97
CA ALA A 586 17.44 -56.52 28.75
C ALA A 586 18.29 -57.00 27.56
N ASN A 587 18.57 -56.15 26.57
CA ASN A 587 19.40 -56.49 25.43
C ASN A 587 20.77 -57.03 25.85
N LYS A 588 21.37 -56.47 26.91
CA LYS A 588 22.69 -56.87 27.41
C LYS A 588 22.72 -58.35 27.83
N GLN A 589 21.62 -58.85 28.37
CA GLN A 589 21.53 -60.23 28.86
C GLN A 589 21.41 -61.23 27.71
N PHE A 590 20.74 -60.84 26.64
CA PHE A 590 20.53 -61.69 25.46
C PHE A 590 21.56 -61.43 24.37
N GLY A 591 22.46 -60.45 24.51
CA GLY A 591 23.38 -60.05 23.45
C GLY A 591 22.67 -59.55 22.18
N THR A 592 21.44 -59.05 22.30
CA THR A 592 20.67 -58.44 21.21
C THR A 592 20.92 -56.94 21.15
N ASN A 593 20.36 -56.26 20.15
CA ASN A 593 20.42 -54.80 20.09
C ASN A 593 19.06 -54.11 20.04
N ILE A 594 18.00 -54.80 19.60
CA ILE A 594 16.66 -54.22 19.56
C ILE A 594 15.67 -55.22 20.13
N ILE A 595 15.09 -54.91 21.28
CA ILE A 595 14.00 -55.68 21.87
C ILE A 595 12.72 -54.84 21.82
N VAL A 596 11.61 -55.46 21.43
CA VAL A 596 10.28 -54.88 21.42
C VAL A 596 9.34 -55.64 22.33
N SER A 597 8.37 -54.92 22.89
CA SER A 597 7.28 -55.52 23.67
C SER A 597 6.30 -56.30 22.77
N GLU A 598 5.59 -57.26 23.35
CA GLU A 598 4.51 -58.00 22.68
C GLU A 598 3.48 -57.08 22.00
N SER A 599 3.09 -55.96 22.62
CA SER A 599 2.16 -55.01 22.00
C SER A 599 2.71 -54.37 20.73
N THR A 600 4.00 -54.02 20.72
CA THR A 600 4.68 -53.49 19.53
C THR A 600 4.76 -54.55 18.43
N TYR A 601 5.10 -55.79 18.80
CA TYR A 601 5.11 -56.93 17.88
C TYR A 601 3.73 -57.13 17.24
N GLU A 602 2.66 -57.24 18.03
CA GLU A 602 1.32 -57.51 17.52
C GLU A 602 0.83 -56.44 16.52
N GLN A 603 1.17 -55.17 16.75
CA GLN A 603 0.81 -54.08 15.85
C GLN A 603 1.66 -54.02 14.57
N THR A 604 2.81 -54.71 14.52
CA THR A 604 3.80 -54.52 13.44
C THR A 604 4.30 -55.82 12.79
N LYS A 605 3.87 -57.00 13.26
CA LYS A 605 4.29 -58.33 12.79
C LYS A 605 4.09 -58.59 11.30
N ASP A 606 3.17 -57.88 10.66
CA ASP A 606 2.92 -58.02 9.22
C ASP A 606 3.98 -57.33 8.35
N LYS A 607 4.71 -56.36 8.91
CA LYS A 607 5.67 -55.50 8.18
C LYS A 607 7.13 -55.76 8.51
N PHE A 608 7.44 -56.31 9.68
CA PHE A 608 8.80 -56.60 10.11
C PHE A 608 8.97 -58.06 10.46
N ILE A 609 10.21 -58.51 10.46
CA ILE A 609 10.59 -59.84 10.94
C ILE A 609 11.06 -59.72 12.38
N PHE A 610 10.45 -60.53 13.23
CA PHE A 610 10.78 -60.65 14.63
C PHE A 610 11.17 -62.08 14.98
N ARG A 611 12.06 -62.22 15.96
CA ARG A 611 12.35 -63.50 16.62
C ARG A 611 11.86 -63.41 18.06
N GLU A 612 11.06 -64.37 18.51
CA GLU A 612 10.70 -64.45 19.93
C GLU A 612 11.96 -64.80 20.73
N ILE A 613 12.32 -63.97 21.71
CA ILE A 613 13.56 -64.16 22.49
C ILE A 613 13.29 -64.93 23.76
N ASP A 614 12.30 -64.51 24.55
CA ASP A 614 12.02 -65.10 25.86
C ASP A 614 10.66 -64.64 26.40
N LEU A 615 10.19 -65.33 27.44
CA LEU A 615 9.09 -64.92 28.30
C LEU A 615 9.69 -64.41 29.61
N ILE A 616 9.89 -63.09 29.72
CA ILE A 616 10.62 -62.51 30.86
C ILE A 616 9.69 -61.88 31.89
N ARG A 617 10.07 -62.00 33.16
CA ARG A 617 9.49 -61.20 34.24
C ARG A 617 10.42 -60.03 34.55
N VAL A 618 10.13 -58.88 33.93
CA VAL A 618 10.88 -57.65 34.22
C VAL A 618 10.69 -57.23 35.67
N VAL A 619 11.76 -56.75 36.31
CA VAL A 619 11.76 -56.33 37.72
C VAL A 619 10.63 -55.34 37.99
N GLY A 620 9.70 -55.68 38.89
CA GLY A 620 8.54 -54.86 39.23
C GLY A 620 7.24 -55.17 38.47
N LYS A 621 7.19 -56.19 37.61
CA LYS A 621 5.93 -56.73 37.04
C LYS A 621 5.61 -58.11 37.58
N LEU A 622 4.32 -58.33 37.88
CA LEU A 622 3.81 -59.62 38.36
C LEU A 622 3.55 -60.63 37.24
N LYS A 623 3.17 -60.15 36.05
CA LYS A 623 2.92 -60.98 34.87
C LYS A 623 4.16 -60.98 33.96
N PRO A 624 4.61 -62.15 33.49
CA PRO A 624 5.66 -62.22 32.48
C PRO A 624 5.14 -61.66 31.15
N ILE A 625 6.05 -61.13 30.32
CA ILE A 625 5.74 -60.58 29.00
C ILE A 625 6.59 -61.27 27.94
N HIS A 626 5.99 -61.54 26.78
CA HIS A 626 6.77 -61.96 25.62
C HIS A 626 7.61 -60.78 25.11
N VAL A 627 8.87 -61.07 24.82
CA VAL A 627 9.78 -60.09 24.22
C VAL A 627 10.32 -60.62 22.90
N TYR A 628 10.39 -59.73 21.94
CA TYR A 628 10.74 -60.06 20.57
C TYR A 628 11.94 -59.22 20.15
N GLU A 629 12.88 -59.81 19.42
CA GLU A 629 13.93 -59.07 18.76
C GLU A 629 13.44 -58.60 17.40
N LEU A 630 13.58 -57.30 17.12
CA LEU A 630 13.34 -56.74 15.80
C LEU A 630 14.56 -57.00 14.91
N MET A 631 14.43 -57.90 13.93
CA MET A 631 15.56 -58.31 13.08
C MET A 631 15.69 -57.43 11.84
N SER A 632 14.59 -57.23 11.10
CA SER A 632 14.60 -56.46 9.85
C SER A 632 13.20 -56.07 9.40
N GLU A 633 13.13 -55.26 8.34
CA GLU A 633 11.93 -55.16 7.51
C GLU A 633 11.68 -56.48 6.75
N LYS A 634 10.42 -56.81 6.51
CA LYS A 634 10.00 -58.06 5.82
C LYS A 634 10.53 -58.18 4.39
N ASN A 635 10.68 -57.04 3.71
CA ASN A 635 11.17 -56.97 2.33
C ASN A 635 12.71 -57.03 2.22
N ASN A 636 13.43 -57.03 3.35
CA ASN A 636 14.88 -56.95 3.39
C ASN A 636 15.47 -57.96 4.39
N PHE A 637 14.86 -59.14 4.49
CA PHE A 637 15.31 -60.19 5.40
C PHE A 637 16.29 -61.13 4.70
N SER A 638 17.46 -61.34 5.31
CA SER A 638 18.50 -62.19 4.75
C SER A 638 18.17 -63.68 4.92
N GLU A 639 18.61 -64.51 3.97
CA GLU A 639 18.45 -65.96 4.05
C GLU A 639 19.13 -66.55 5.31
N ILE A 640 20.28 -66.00 5.67
CA ILE A 640 21.01 -66.34 6.91
C ILE A 640 20.15 -66.01 8.14
N GLY A 641 19.52 -64.82 8.18
CA GLY A 641 18.63 -64.43 9.27
C GLY A 641 17.40 -65.34 9.37
N ALA A 642 16.84 -65.77 8.24
CA ALA A 642 15.70 -66.68 8.20
C ALA A 642 16.03 -68.06 8.74
N ASN A 643 17.18 -68.61 8.36
CA ASN A 643 17.66 -69.89 8.87
C ASN A 643 17.98 -69.79 10.37
N LEU A 644 18.65 -68.71 10.80
CA LEU A 644 18.95 -68.48 12.22
C LEU A 644 17.68 -68.40 13.08
N LYS A 645 16.68 -67.63 12.62
CA LYS A 645 15.38 -67.52 13.31
C LYS A 645 14.70 -68.89 13.43
N SER A 646 14.65 -69.65 12.34
CA SER A 646 14.00 -70.96 12.29
C SER A 646 14.66 -71.96 13.24
N GLU A 647 16.00 -72.06 13.22
CA GLU A 647 16.73 -72.96 14.13
C GLU A 647 16.61 -72.52 15.60
N PHE A 648 16.67 -71.21 15.87
CA PHE A 648 16.47 -70.69 17.22
C PHE A 648 15.07 -71.00 17.77
N GLU A 649 14.01 -70.81 16.97
CA GLU A 649 12.63 -71.07 17.42
C GLU A 649 12.38 -72.55 17.69
N LYS A 650 12.97 -73.46 16.90
CA LYS A 650 12.95 -74.90 17.18
C LYS A 650 13.66 -75.22 18.50
N ALA A 651 14.83 -74.64 18.72
CA ALA A 651 15.59 -74.83 19.95
C ALA A 651 14.85 -74.28 21.19
N LEU A 652 14.18 -73.13 21.05
CA LEU A 652 13.36 -72.53 22.09
C LEU A 652 12.15 -73.38 22.45
N ALA A 653 11.51 -74.03 21.46
CA ALA A 653 10.42 -74.97 21.71
C ALA A 653 10.87 -76.18 22.54
N LEU A 654 12.01 -76.78 22.18
CA LEU A 654 12.62 -77.89 22.94
C LEU A 654 12.99 -77.46 24.38
N TYR A 655 13.51 -76.24 24.54
CA TYR A 655 13.82 -75.67 25.85
C TYR A 655 12.58 -75.56 26.75
N ARG A 656 11.45 -75.09 26.19
CA ARG A 656 10.16 -74.98 26.90
C ARG A 656 9.55 -76.33 27.25
N GLU A 657 9.83 -77.36 26.47
CA GLU A 657 9.48 -78.76 26.77
C GLU A 657 10.39 -79.41 27.83
N CYS A 658 11.33 -78.65 28.42
CA CYS A 658 12.35 -79.15 29.38
C CYS A 658 13.31 -80.20 28.80
N ARG A 659 13.47 -80.25 27.46
CA ARG A 659 14.39 -81.16 26.76
C ARG A 659 15.75 -80.47 26.57
N PHE A 660 16.43 -80.19 27.68
CA PHE A 660 17.58 -79.26 27.72
C PHE A 660 18.79 -79.71 26.89
N GLU A 661 19.08 -81.01 26.81
CA GLU A 661 20.18 -81.58 26.02
C GLU A 661 19.92 -81.41 24.52
N GLU A 662 18.70 -81.67 24.08
CA GLU A 662 18.28 -81.49 22.68
C GLU A 662 18.19 -80.01 22.32
N ALA A 663 17.66 -79.19 23.22
CA ALA A 663 17.63 -77.73 23.07
C ALA A 663 19.04 -77.15 22.96
N LYS A 664 19.99 -77.58 23.81
CA LYS A 664 21.40 -77.17 23.75
C LYS A 664 22.00 -77.47 22.38
N THR A 665 21.82 -78.69 21.89
CA THR A 665 22.32 -79.11 20.57
C THR A 665 21.72 -78.25 19.45
N ALA A 666 20.41 -77.97 19.51
CA ALA A 666 19.74 -77.12 18.52
C ALA A 666 20.22 -75.65 18.56
N PHE A 667 20.50 -75.09 19.74
CA PHE A 667 21.13 -73.76 19.84
C PHE A 667 22.58 -73.75 19.33
N GLU A 668 23.33 -74.84 19.49
CA GLU A 668 24.66 -74.98 18.89
C GLU A 668 24.61 -75.01 17.35
N GLU A 669 23.56 -75.60 16.75
CA GLU A 669 23.33 -75.51 15.30
C GLU A 669 23.02 -74.08 14.86
N ALA A 670 22.23 -73.32 15.64
CA ALA A 670 22.01 -71.89 15.39
C ALA A 670 23.32 -71.09 15.41
N LEU A 671 24.27 -71.42 16.31
CA LEU A 671 25.60 -70.81 16.33
C LEU A 671 26.49 -71.17 15.14
N LYS A 672 26.25 -72.28 14.45
CA LYS A 672 26.95 -72.57 13.18
C LYS A 672 26.50 -71.64 12.06
N ILE A 673 25.25 -71.16 12.11
CA ILE A 673 24.71 -70.18 11.15
C ILE A 673 25.27 -68.78 11.47
N TYR A 674 25.26 -68.40 12.75
CA TYR A 674 25.85 -67.14 13.20
C TYR A 674 26.54 -67.31 14.55
N SER A 675 27.88 -67.33 14.53
CA SER A 675 28.70 -67.63 15.72
C SER A 675 28.57 -66.59 16.83
N GLU A 676 28.14 -65.37 16.49
CA GLU A 676 27.95 -64.26 17.44
C GLU A 676 26.50 -64.10 17.91
N ASP A 677 25.62 -65.08 17.67
CA ASP A 677 24.23 -65.00 18.13
C ASP A 677 24.13 -65.02 19.67
N GLY A 678 23.91 -63.84 20.25
CA GLY A 678 23.76 -63.66 21.69
C GLY A 678 22.67 -64.53 22.32
N PRO A 679 21.44 -64.57 21.74
CA PRO A 679 20.37 -65.38 22.30
C PRO A 679 20.72 -66.87 22.37
N SER A 680 21.27 -67.45 21.30
CA SER A 680 21.68 -68.87 21.31
C SER A 680 22.75 -69.14 22.38
N LYS A 681 23.78 -68.28 22.51
CA LYS A 681 24.79 -68.40 23.58
C LYS A 681 24.15 -68.38 24.97
N THR A 682 23.20 -67.46 25.18
CA THR A 682 22.48 -67.30 26.45
C THR A 682 21.72 -68.56 26.81
N TYR A 683 20.98 -69.13 25.85
CA TYR A 683 20.20 -70.34 26.10
C TYR A 683 21.07 -71.59 26.25
N ILE A 684 22.21 -71.70 25.57
CA ILE A 684 23.17 -72.80 25.81
C ILE A 684 23.62 -72.79 27.27
N SER A 685 24.04 -71.64 27.80
CA SER A 685 24.43 -71.52 29.21
C SER A 685 23.28 -71.84 30.17
N ARG A 686 22.03 -71.48 29.84
CA ARG A 686 20.85 -71.84 30.64
C ARG A 686 20.56 -73.34 30.58
N CYS A 687 20.65 -73.97 29.41
CA CYS A 687 20.52 -75.42 29.27
C CYS A 687 21.57 -76.14 30.11
N GLU A 688 22.84 -75.74 30.02
CA GLU A 688 23.92 -76.32 30.84
C GLU A 688 23.65 -76.20 32.34
N ALA A 689 23.10 -75.06 32.78
CA ALA A 689 22.70 -74.88 34.18
C ALA A 689 21.56 -75.82 34.59
N PHE A 690 20.54 -76.01 33.74
CA PHE A 690 19.40 -76.87 34.04
C PHE A 690 19.67 -78.38 33.86
N ILE A 691 20.61 -78.76 33.01
CA ILE A 691 21.15 -80.12 32.92
C ILE A 691 21.86 -80.48 34.22
N LYS A 692 22.61 -79.53 34.80
CA LYS A 692 23.31 -79.72 36.07
C LYS A 692 22.37 -79.68 37.27
N ASN A 693 21.36 -78.81 37.24
CA ASN A 693 20.40 -78.60 38.32
C ASN A 693 18.99 -78.49 37.72
N HIS A 694 18.23 -79.60 37.71
CA HIS A 694 16.88 -79.61 37.14
C HIS A 694 15.99 -78.49 37.72
N PRO A 695 15.14 -77.85 36.89
CA PRO A 695 14.24 -76.81 37.35
C PRO A 695 13.21 -77.36 38.35
N PRO A 696 12.59 -76.51 39.19
CA PRO A 696 11.48 -76.91 40.05
C PRO A 696 10.35 -77.57 39.26
N TRP A 697 9.62 -78.51 39.88
CA TRP A 697 8.52 -79.24 39.24
C TRP A 697 7.36 -78.35 38.74
N ASN A 698 7.28 -77.10 39.23
CA ASN A 698 6.29 -76.09 38.88
C ASN A 698 6.87 -74.93 38.04
N TRP A 699 8.01 -75.14 37.36
CA TRP A 699 8.63 -74.12 36.54
C TRP A 699 7.69 -73.67 35.40
N ASP A 700 7.45 -72.37 35.31
CA ASP A 700 6.50 -71.73 34.40
C ASP A 700 7.14 -71.36 33.05
N GLY A 701 8.34 -71.88 32.76
CA GLY A 701 9.12 -71.54 31.57
C GLY A 701 9.76 -70.15 31.63
N VAL A 702 9.62 -69.43 32.76
CA VAL A 702 10.12 -68.06 32.92
C VAL A 702 11.50 -68.10 33.57
N TRP A 703 12.44 -67.35 32.98
CA TRP A 703 13.73 -67.08 33.59
C TRP A 703 13.64 -65.85 34.50
N GLN A 704 13.94 -66.00 35.79
CA GLN A 704 13.89 -64.89 36.76
C GLN A 704 15.22 -64.13 36.77
N MET A 705 15.18 -62.86 36.38
CA MET A 705 16.35 -61.98 36.38
C MET A 705 16.82 -61.69 37.82
N THR A 706 18.09 -61.95 38.13
CA THR A 706 18.71 -61.69 39.45
C THR A 706 19.60 -60.44 39.49
N SER A 707 19.82 -59.79 38.35
CA SER A 707 20.53 -58.50 38.26
C SER A 707 19.94 -57.62 37.15
N LYS A 708 20.15 -56.31 37.27
CA LYS A 708 19.80 -55.31 36.25
C LYS A 708 20.74 -55.41 35.06
#